data_AF-A0A364N093-F1
#
_entry.id   AF-A0A364N093-F1
#
_cell.length_a   1.000
_cell.length_b   1.000
_cell.length_c   1.000
_cell.angle_alpha   90.00
_cell.angle_beta   90.00
_cell.angle_gamma   90.00
#
_symmetry.space_group_name_H-M   'P 1'
#
loop_
_entity.id
_entity.type
_entity.pdbx_description
1 polymer ?
#
loop_
_entity_poly.entity_id
_entity_poly.type
_entity_poly.pdbx_seq_one_letter_code
_entity_poly.pdbx_strand_id
1 'polypeptide(L)'
;MSQHTLKIAVIPGDGIGTEVMPLGVRCLKAAASVYGLSLEFEEFDFASCNYYSKHGDMMPKDWKETLSAFDAIYFGAVGMPDLVPDHITLWGSLLKFRREFDQYISLRPCRLMPGVPCPLANKQPGDIDFWVVRENTEGEYSSIGGKIFEGTEREVVMQETVMTRIGVDRVLKYALDLAKSRPKKHLTSATKSNGISITMPYWDERLQELSAQGDYGDLKIDKFHIDILTAWLVLRPEQFDVMVGSNLFGDILSDLGPACTGTIGIAPSANINPEGKFPSLFEPVHGSAPDICGKGIANPIGMIWAGQMMLEHFGFKDAAATMLTAIERVLSKGETHVLTPDMGGKSGTTESLGAAIESEILGAPPYNHQPHTKVNMNGTSLPRILFFNPVRHAVKSYEALQTVADTEVVTSASRQEFFTDVGKKYGDIKAIYRTSASGAVAGNFDKEFIDHLPPSLKFICHNGAGYDQIDVDACAARGITVTYAPDPVTAATADLTLFLLLGALRQLNPSFNQLRSGQFKKGVNFGHDPQGKTLGILGMGRIGRAVKARADPFGLKTVYHNRKPLSPDLAAGCAYVSFDQLLAESDIISIHVPLSAATKHLIGRMEINKMKKGVVIVNTARGAIIDEAAMAEALDEGHVAAVGLDVYEREPVIDERLIKNERALLVPHLGTHTVETLAKMEAHAMENARRAVLGEELLSVVPEHLAAQGNA
;
A
#
# COMPACT_ATOMS: atom_id res chain seq x y z
N MET A 1 -19.61 26.08 1.47
CA MET A 1 -20.72 25.12 1.25
C MET A 1 -21.31 24.85 2.62
N SER A 2 -22.63 24.92 2.78
CA SER A 2 -23.29 24.59 4.06
C SER A 2 -22.90 23.17 4.47
N GLN A 3 -22.33 22.99 5.67
CA GLN A 3 -22.06 21.68 6.25
C GLN A 3 -23.39 20.91 6.34
N HIS A 4 -23.60 19.96 5.44
CA HIS A 4 -24.72 19.04 5.52
C HIS A 4 -24.48 18.12 6.73
N THR A 5 -25.40 18.13 7.69
CA THR A 5 -25.37 17.24 8.85
C THR A 5 -25.79 15.84 8.41
N LEU A 6 -24.93 14.84 8.65
CA LEU A 6 -25.23 13.44 8.37
C LEU A 6 -26.02 12.85 9.55
N LYS A 7 -27.27 12.44 9.31
CA LYS A 7 -28.16 11.80 10.27
C LYS A 7 -28.03 10.29 10.22
N ILE A 8 -27.68 9.70 11.35
CA ILE A 8 -27.36 8.29 11.49
C ILE A 8 -28.34 7.63 12.47
N ALA A 9 -29.11 6.66 11.99
CA ALA A 9 -29.93 5.81 12.84
C ALA A 9 -29.07 4.71 13.47
N VAL A 10 -28.92 4.74 14.79
CA VAL A 10 -28.10 3.80 15.57
C VAL A 10 -28.99 2.70 16.12
N ILE A 11 -28.72 1.46 15.73
CA ILE A 11 -29.52 0.29 16.12
C ILE A 11 -28.57 -0.78 16.69
N PRO A 12 -28.33 -0.82 18.01
CA PRO A 12 -27.40 -1.78 18.61
C PRO A 12 -27.84 -3.24 18.43
N GLY A 13 -29.15 -3.49 18.46
CA GLY A 13 -29.75 -4.81 18.35
C GLY A 13 -29.52 -5.69 19.58
N ASP A 14 -28.98 -6.89 19.40
CA ASP A 14 -28.83 -7.92 20.42
C ASP A 14 -27.37 -8.29 20.73
N GLY A 15 -27.16 -8.93 21.88
CA GLY A 15 -25.88 -9.54 22.24
C GLY A 15 -24.73 -8.53 22.29
N ILE A 16 -23.58 -8.91 21.73
CA ILE A 16 -22.39 -8.04 21.67
C ILE A 16 -22.61 -6.78 20.84
N GLY A 17 -23.66 -6.69 20.02
CA GLY A 17 -24.04 -5.46 19.31
C GLY A 17 -24.19 -4.28 20.28
N THR A 18 -24.74 -4.53 21.47
CA THR A 18 -24.87 -3.54 22.55
C THR A 18 -23.54 -3.15 23.20
N GLU A 19 -22.51 -4.00 23.12
CA GLU A 19 -21.18 -3.73 23.67
C GLU A 19 -20.28 -2.94 22.71
N VAL A 20 -20.33 -3.29 21.42
CA VAL A 20 -19.43 -2.69 20.40
C VAL A 20 -19.97 -1.38 19.82
N MET A 21 -21.30 -1.21 19.76
CA MET A 21 -21.94 -0.02 19.19
C MET A 21 -21.48 1.29 19.85
N PRO A 22 -21.43 1.42 21.20
CA PRO A 22 -20.98 2.66 21.84
C PRO A 22 -19.55 3.06 21.43
N LEU A 23 -18.65 2.09 21.23
CA LEU A 23 -17.27 2.34 20.80
C LEU A 23 -17.20 2.75 19.33
N GLY A 24 -18.03 2.17 18.48
CA GLY A 24 -18.23 2.61 17.10
C GLY A 24 -18.66 4.08 17.03
N VAL A 25 -19.68 4.47 17.81
CA VAL A 25 -20.17 5.86 17.87
C VAL A 25 -19.12 6.81 18.45
N ARG A 26 -18.36 6.41 19.48
CA ARG A 26 -17.26 7.21 20.05
C ARG A 26 -16.18 7.49 19.01
N CYS A 27 -15.74 6.47 18.26
CA CYS A 27 -14.74 6.64 17.22
C CYS A 27 -15.22 7.54 16.07
N LEU A 28 -16.51 7.44 15.68
CA LEU A 28 -17.11 8.36 14.71
C LEU A 28 -17.15 9.81 15.23
N LYS A 29 -17.50 10.01 16.50
CA LYS A 29 -17.48 11.34 17.14
C LYS A 29 -16.07 11.91 17.24
N ALA A 30 -15.07 11.08 17.54
CA ALA A 30 -13.66 11.46 17.53
C ALA A 30 -13.20 11.87 16.12
N ALA A 31 -13.54 11.10 15.09
CA ALA A 31 -13.24 11.49 13.71
C ALA A 31 -13.95 12.80 13.33
N ALA A 32 -15.22 12.96 13.73
CA ALA A 32 -15.99 14.18 13.49
C ALA A 32 -15.37 15.40 14.17
N SER A 33 -14.84 15.27 15.39
CA SER A 33 -14.20 16.39 16.08
C SER A 33 -12.87 16.81 15.44
N VAL A 34 -12.06 15.84 15.00
CA VAL A 34 -10.78 16.10 14.31
C VAL A 34 -10.98 16.78 12.96
N TYR A 35 -12.02 16.38 12.22
CA TYR A 35 -12.27 16.84 10.84
C TYR A 35 -13.40 17.88 10.73
N GLY A 36 -13.99 18.31 11.85
CA GLY A 36 -15.10 19.25 11.86
C GLY A 36 -16.34 18.75 11.11
N LEU A 37 -16.66 17.46 11.21
CA LEU A 37 -17.85 16.87 10.59
C LEU A 37 -19.08 17.10 11.47
N SER A 38 -20.24 17.28 10.84
CA SER A 38 -21.52 17.37 11.55
C SER A 38 -22.24 16.03 11.43
N LEU A 39 -22.18 15.23 12.51
CA LEU A 39 -22.84 13.93 12.61
C LEU A 39 -23.92 14.00 13.71
N GLU A 40 -25.14 13.56 13.39
CA GLU A 40 -26.25 13.44 14.32
C GLU A 40 -26.60 11.95 14.48
N PHE A 41 -26.76 11.48 15.71
CA PHE A 41 -27.04 10.08 16.02
C PHE A 41 -28.36 9.99 16.77
N GLU A 42 -29.28 9.17 16.27
CA GLU A 42 -30.53 8.83 16.96
C GLU A 42 -30.57 7.32 17.20
N GLU A 43 -30.78 6.93 18.45
CA GLU A 43 -30.79 5.52 18.85
C GLU A 43 -32.20 4.93 18.82
N PHE A 44 -32.32 3.73 18.28
CA PHE A 44 -33.57 2.96 18.25
C PHE A 44 -33.39 1.61 18.96
N ASP A 45 -34.41 1.20 19.71
CA ASP A 45 -34.39 -0.03 20.52
C ASP A 45 -35.02 -1.24 19.83
N PHE A 46 -35.65 -1.05 18.67
CA PHE A 46 -36.22 -2.12 17.85
C PHE A 46 -35.13 -2.92 17.10
N ALA A 47 -35.57 -3.91 16.33
CA ALA A 47 -34.72 -4.93 15.69
C ALA A 47 -33.89 -5.69 16.74
N SER A 48 -34.51 -5.99 17.88
CA SER A 48 -33.92 -6.72 19.01
C SER A 48 -34.92 -7.71 19.61
N CYS A 49 -34.42 -8.78 20.22
CA CYS A 49 -35.21 -9.74 21.00
C CYS A 49 -35.92 -9.07 22.19
N ASN A 50 -35.32 -8.02 22.76
CA ASN A 50 -35.93 -7.24 23.84
C ASN A 50 -37.19 -6.50 23.36
N TYR A 51 -37.14 -5.90 22.17
CA TYR A 51 -38.30 -5.27 21.55
C TYR A 51 -39.38 -6.31 21.20
N TYR A 52 -38.97 -7.44 20.61
CA TYR A 52 -39.87 -8.55 20.30
C TYR A 52 -40.64 -9.05 21.53
N SER A 53 -39.95 -9.22 22.66
CA SER A 53 -40.56 -9.68 23.91
C SER A 53 -41.64 -8.72 24.45
N LYS A 54 -41.54 -7.42 24.14
CA LYS A 54 -42.49 -6.39 24.58
C LYS A 54 -43.64 -6.18 23.59
N HIS A 55 -43.37 -6.31 22.30
CA HIS A 55 -44.28 -5.87 21.23
C HIS A 55 -44.84 -7.01 20.36
N GLY A 56 -44.24 -8.20 20.43
CA GLY A 56 -44.61 -9.37 19.62
C GLY A 56 -44.16 -9.31 18.16
N ASP A 57 -43.40 -8.29 17.78
CA ASP A 57 -42.78 -8.12 16.46
C ASP A 57 -41.38 -7.52 16.65
N MET A 58 -40.49 -7.70 15.69
CA MET A 58 -39.11 -7.22 15.78
C MET A 58 -39.01 -5.70 15.64
N MET A 59 -39.97 -5.05 14.97
CA MET A 59 -39.93 -3.62 14.64
C MET A 59 -41.34 -3.00 14.67
N PRO A 60 -41.46 -1.68 14.93
CA PRO A 60 -42.75 -0.99 14.84
C PRO A 60 -43.26 -0.95 13.40
N LYS A 61 -44.56 -0.77 13.17
CA LYS A 61 -45.15 -0.83 11.81
C LYS A 61 -44.63 0.26 10.86
N ASP A 62 -44.24 1.40 11.40
CA ASP A 62 -43.73 2.58 10.69
C ASP A 62 -42.20 2.59 10.56
N TRP A 63 -41.49 1.52 10.96
CA TRP A 63 -40.02 1.44 10.95
C TRP A 63 -39.38 1.95 9.65
N LYS A 64 -39.99 1.64 8.50
CA LYS A 64 -39.48 2.00 7.18
C LYS A 64 -39.56 3.49 6.93
N GLU A 65 -40.69 4.11 7.29
CA GLU A 65 -40.89 5.55 7.17
C GLU A 65 -39.92 6.28 8.10
N THR A 66 -39.82 5.82 9.35
CA THR A 66 -38.90 6.35 10.36
C THR A 66 -37.46 6.33 9.89
N LEU A 67 -36.95 5.17 9.44
CA LEU A 67 -35.56 5.03 9.01
C LEU A 67 -35.28 5.71 7.66
N SER A 68 -36.28 5.91 6.80
CA SER A 68 -36.10 6.65 5.53
C SER A 68 -35.78 8.13 5.74
N ALA A 69 -36.00 8.68 6.94
CA ALA A 69 -35.65 10.06 7.28
C ALA A 69 -34.16 10.26 7.62
N PHE A 70 -33.38 9.17 7.69
CA PHE A 70 -31.95 9.17 7.97
C PHE A 70 -31.12 8.99 6.71
N ASP A 71 -29.89 9.47 6.75
CA ASP A 71 -28.94 9.29 5.66
C ASP A 71 -28.34 7.87 5.69
N ALA A 72 -28.11 7.33 6.88
CA ALA A 72 -27.50 6.02 7.08
C ALA A 72 -28.07 5.27 8.29
N ILE A 73 -27.96 3.94 8.25
CA ILE A 73 -28.25 3.06 9.39
C ILE A 73 -26.92 2.47 9.87
N TYR A 74 -26.65 2.58 11.16
CA TYR A 74 -25.49 2.00 11.82
C TYR A 74 -25.97 0.91 12.77
N PHE A 75 -25.71 -0.34 12.42
CA PHE A 75 -26.37 -1.51 13.00
C PHE A 75 -25.35 -2.45 13.67
N GLY A 76 -25.69 -2.95 14.86
CA GLY A 76 -24.82 -3.84 15.64
C GLY A 76 -24.94 -5.29 15.20
N ALA A 77 -25.87 -6.03 15.81
CA ALA A 77 -26.15 -7.42 15.45
C ALA A 77 -27.57 -7.80 15.92
N VAL A 78 -28.15 -8.87 15.39
CA VAL A 78 -29.48 -9.35 15.83
C VAL A 78 -29.48 -10.87 15.97
N GLY A 79 -30.24 -11.36 16.97
CA GLY A 79 -30.47 -12.77 17.20
C GLY A 79 -29.98 -13.23 18.57
N MET A 80 -30.83 -13.93 19.31
CA MET A 80 -30.48 -14.66 20.53
C MET A 80 -31.31 -15.94 20.48
N PRO A 81 -30.80 -17.05 19.95
CA PRO A 81 -31.61 -18.23 19.62
C PRO A 81 -32.31 -18.85 20.84
N ASP A 82 -31.73 -18.67 22.03
CA ASP A 82 -32.33 -19.08 23.31
C ASP A 82 -33.55 -18.23 23.71
N LEU A 83 -33.70 -17.02 23.14
CA LEU A 83 -34.81 -16.10 23.41
C LEU A 83 -35.84 -16.11 22.28
N VAL A 84 -35.38 -15.97 21.04
CA VAL A 84 -36.23 -15.90 19.84
C VAL A 84 -35.53 -16.65 18.71
N PRO A 85 -36.20 -17.59 18.01
CA PRO A 85 -35.61 -18.34 16.91
C PRO A 85 -35.00 -17.45 15.82
N ASP A 86 -33.84 -17.84 15.29
CA ASP A 86 -33.07 -17.02 14.32
C ASP A 86 -33.86 -16.65 13.06
N HIS A 87 -34.72 -17.57 12.59
CA HIS A 87 -35.55 -17.29 11.42
C HIS A 87 -36.61 -16.20 11.70
N ILE A 88 -37.01 -15.99 12.96
CA ILE A 88 -37.93 -14.91 13.34
C ILE A 88 -37.16 -13.60 13.47
N THR A 89 -36.02 -13.61 14.16
CA THR A 89 -35.25 -12.38 14.40
C THR A 89 -34.71 -11.80 13.09
N LEU A 90 -34.04 -12.62 12.27
CA LEU A 90 -33.37 -12.19 11.04
C LEU A 90 -34.37 -11.75 9.95
N TRP A 91 -35.43 -12.52 9.72
CA TRP A 91 -36.49 -12.18 8.74
C TRP A 91 -37.44 -11.10 9.23
N GLY A 92 -37.60 -10.97 10.55
CA GLY A 92 -38.39 -9.92 11.17
C GLY A 92 -37.73 -8.54 11.14
N SER A 93 -36.40 -8.47 10.95
CA SER A 93 -35.59 -7.25 11.03
C SER A 93 -34.61 -7.06 9.86
N LEU A 94 -33.37 -7.53 9.97
CA LEU A 94 -32.25 -7.21 9.08
C LEU A 94 -32.52 -7.53 7.60
N LEU A 95 -33.18 -8.65 7.29
CA LEU A 95 -33.56 -8.96 5.91
C LEU A 95 -34.62 -8.00 5.35
N LYS A 96 -35.48 -7.42 6.19
CA LYS A 96 -36.39 -6.35 5.76
C LYS A 96 -35.61 -5.08 5.44
N PHE A 97 -34.64 -4.67 6.27
CA PHE A 97 -33.76 -3.53 5.94
C PHE A 97 -33.11 -3.72 4.58
N ARG A 98 -32.42 -4.85 4.38
CA ARG A 98 -31.67 -5.12 3.15
C ARG A 98 -32.57 -5.15 1.91
N ARG A 99 -33.74 -5.80 1.98
CA ARG A 99 -34.64 -5.96 0.82
C ARG A 99 -35.50 -4.75 0.55
N GLU A 100 -36.11 -4.18 1.59
CA GLU A 100 -37.09 -3.11 1.43
C GLU A 100 -36.45 -1.74 1.18
N PHE A 101 -35.18 -1.56 1.56
CA PHE A 101 -34.33 -0.44 1.13
C PHE A 101 -33.46 -0.76 -0.09
N ASP A 102 -33.64 -1.94 -0.71
CA ASP A 102 -32.93 -2.35 -1.91
C ASP A 102 -31.40 -2.18 -1.80
N GLN A 103 -30.84 -2.60 -0.66
CA GLN A 103 -29.41 -2.53 -0.34
C GLN A 103 -28.67 -3.73 -0.94
N TYR A 104 -28.73 -3.84 -2.27
CA TYR A 104 -28.37 -5.05 -3.01
C TYR A 104 -26.89 -5.39 -3.08
N ILE A 105 -26.01 -4.47 -2.66
CA ILE A 105 -24.58 -4.70 -2.52
C ILE A 105 -24.25 -4.90 -1.04
N SER A 106 -23.83 -6.09 -0.64
CA SER A 106 -23.14 -6.29 0.63
C SER A 106 -21.63 -6.33 0.36
N LEU A 107 -20.95 -5.25 0.70
CA LEU A 107 -19.52 -5.04 0.47
C LEU A 107 -18.75 -5.39 1.74
N ARG A 108 -17.81 -6.34 1.65
CA ARG A 108 -17.09 -6.90 2.80
C ARG A 108 -15.58 -7.01 2.52
N PRO A 109 -14.74 -6.12 3.08
CA PRO A 109 -13.29 -6.21 2.92
C PRO A 109 -12.71 -7.33 3.79
N CYS A 110 -11.73 -8.05 3.25
CA CYS A 110 -10.96 -9.06 3.96
C CYS A 110 -9.48 -8.67 3.88
N ARG A 111 -8.93 -8.17 5.00
CA ARG A 111 -7.54 -7.71 5.08
C ARG A 111 -6.82 -8.32 6.27
N LEU A 112 -5.65 -8.92 6.00
CA LEU A 112 -4.70 -9.26 7.06
C LEU A 112 -3.98 -7.99 7.52
N MET A 113 -4.45 -7.43 8.64
CA MET A 113 -3.90 -6.22 9.23
C MET A 113 -2.61 -6.49 10.03
N PRO A 114 -1.69 -5.50 10.12
CA PRO A 114 -0.52 -5.59 11.01
C PRO A 114 -0.92 -5.91 12.46
N GLY A 115 -0.25 -6.86 13.08
CA GLY A 115 -0.50 -7.25 14.48
C GLY A 115 -1.60 -8.28 14.70
N VAL A 116 -2.40 -8.60 13.67
CA VAL A 116 -3.40 -9.68 13.77
C VAL A 116 -2.72 -11.04 13.56
N PRO A 117 -2.88 -12.01 14.47
CA PRO A 117 -2.29 -13.34 14.32
C PRO A 117 -3.01 -14.10 13.19
N CYS A 118 -2.34 -14.26 12.05
CA CYS A 118 -2.88 -15.03 10.92
C CYS A 118 -2.81 -16.55 11.20
N PRO A 119 -3.90 -17.32 10.99
CA PRO A 119 -3.90 -18.77 11.15
C PRO A 119 -3.22 -19.48 9.97
N LEU A 120 -3.05 -18.80 8.84
CA LEU A 120 -2.42 -19.38 7.65
C LEU A 120 -0.90 -19.31 7.77
N ALA A 121 -0.24 -20.44 7.54
CA ALA A 121 1.21 -20.55 7.64
C ALA A 121 1.91 -19.63 6.62
N ASN A 122 2.94 -18.92 7.08
CA ASN A 122 3.81 -18.08 6.27
C ASN A 122 3.08 -16.94 5.52
N LYS A 123 1.99 -16.41 6.07
CA LYS A 123 1.31 -15.20 5.57
C LYS A 123 1.66 -13.98 6.42
N GLN A 124 1.81 -12.85 5.76
CA GLN A 124 2.18 -11.55 6.34
C GLN A 124 1.16 -10.49 5.93
N PRO A 125 1.02 -9.38 6.69
CA PRO A 125 0.21 -8.25 6.27
C PRO A 125 0.52 -7.81 4.83
N GLY A 126 -0.52 -7.62 4.02
CA GLY A 126 -0.42 -7.35 2.58
C GLY A 126 -0.58 -8.59 1.69
N ASP A 127 -0.36 -9.81 2.19
CA ASP A 127 -0.63 -11.04 1.43
C ASP A 127 -2.12 -11.28 1.23
N ILE A 128 -2.97 -10.82 2.16
CA ILE A 128 -4.42 -10.98 2.09
C ILE A 128 -5.05 -9.58 2.13
N ASP A 129 -5.52 -9.11 0.98
CA ASP A 129 -6.29 -7.86 0.81
C ASP A 129 -7.20 -8.03 -0.41
N PHE A 130 -8.47 -8.36 -0.16
CA PHE A 130 -9.49 -8.49 -1.20
C PHE A 130 -10.86 -8.04 -0.70
N TRP A 131 -11.78 -7.80 -1.63
CA TRP A 131 -13.18 -7.50 -1.35
C TRP A 131 -14.08 -8.66 -1.73
N VAL A 132 -15.08 -8.94 -0.90
CA VAL A 132 -16.25 -9.74 -1.29
C VAL A 132 -17.39 -8.78 -1.61
N VAL A 133 -17.91 -8.89 -2.83
CA VAL A 133 -19.13 -8.23 -3.32
C VAL A 133 -20.23 -9.28 -3.34
N ARG A 134 -21.11 -9.24 -2.35
CA ARG A 134 -22.21 -10.18 -2.19
C ARG A 134 -23.52 -9.57 -2.70
N GLU A 135 -24.26 -10.34 -3.50
CA GLU A 135 -25.68 -10.05 -3.80
C GLU A 135 -26.50 -10.19 -2.51
N ASN A 136 -27.34 -9.21 -2.20
CA ASN A 136 -27.89 -9.08 -0.84
C ASN A 136 -29.43 -9.10 -0.74
N THR A 137 -30.13 -9.22 -1.86
CA THR A 137 -31.59 -9.01 -1.96
C THR A 137 -32.37 -10.21 -2.52
N GLU A 138 -31.72 -11.10 -3.26
CA GLU A 138 -32.34 -12.29 -3.87
C GLU A 138 -31.45 -13.54 -3.70
N GLY A 139 -31.54 -14.51 -4.61
CA GLY A 139 -30.73 -15.73 -4.58
C GLY A 139 -31.29 -16.82 -3.68
N GLU A 140 -30.39 -17.53 -3.00
CA GLU A 140 -30.69 -18.73 -2.22
C GLU A 140 -31.42 -18.42 -0.90
N TYR A 141 -31.29 -17.18 -0.42
CA TYR A 141 -32.03 -16.71 0.74
C TYR A 141 -33.45 -16.38 0.30
N SER A 142 -34.36 -17.31 0.53
CA SER A 142 -35.72 -17.22 0.01
C SER A 142 -36.73 -17.77 1.01
N SER A 143 -37.93 -17.20 0.95
CA SER A 143 -39.11 -17.67 1.66
C SER A 143 -40.14 -18.26 0.68
N ILE A 144 -39.73 -18.55 -0.56
CA ILE A 144 -40.56 -19.12 -1.61
C ILE A 144 -40.43 -20.64 -1.56
N GLY A 145 -41.56 -21.33 -1.40
CA GLY A 145 -41.61 -22.77 -1.22
C GLY A 145 -42.67 -23.14 -0.18
N GLY A 146 -42.43 -24.19 0.59
CA GLY A 146 -43.33 -24.61 1.65
C GLY A 146 -43.15 -26.07 2.06
N LYS A 147 -44.01 -26.52 2.97
CA LYS A 147 -44.09 -27.91 3.39
C LYS A 147 -45.44 -28.49 2.95
N ILE A 148 -45.46 -29.78 2.60
CA ILE A 148 -46.68 -30.54 2.35
C ILE A 148 -46.62 -31.87 3.09
N PHE A 149 -47.78 -32.34 3.56
CA PHE A 149 -47.94 -33.57 4.37
C PHE A 149 -47.19 -33.54 5.71
N GLU A 150 -47.21 -32.39 6.37
CA GLU A 150 -46.49 -32.16 7.64
C GLU A 150 -46.82 -33.20 8.71
N GLY A 151 -45.79 -33.68 9.40
CA GLY A 151 -45.92 -34.67 10.48
C GLY A 151 -46.21 -36.10 10.01
N THR A 152 -46.06 -36.40 8.71
CA THR A 152 -46.21 -37.76 8.16
C THR A 152 -44.92 -38.24 7.49
N GLU A 153 -44.77 -39.55 7.24
CA GLU A 153 -43.62 -40.09 6.47
C GLU A 153 -43.52 -39.56 5.03
N ARG A 154 -44.59 -38.91 4.52
CA ARG A 154 -44.64 -38.32 3.18
C ARG A 154 -44.25 -36.84 3.16
N GLU A 155 -43.79 -36.29 4.29
CA GLU A 155 -43.47 -34.87 4.39
C GLU A 155 -42.43 -34.46 3.33
N VAL A 156 -42.76 -33.42 2.56
CA VAL A 156 -41.88 -32.82 1.55
C VAL A 156 -41.72 -31.34 1.85
N VAL A 157 -40.47 -30.87 1.79
CA VAL A 157 -40.11 -29.45 1.94
C VAL A 157 -39.49 -28.97 0.64
N MET A 158 -39.99 -27.86 0.12
CA MET A 158 -39.51 -27.21 -1.09
C MET A 158 -39.02 -25.79 -0.75
N GLN A 159 -37.89 -25.39 -1.32
CA GLN A 159 -37.26 -24.09 -1.15
C GLN A 159 -36.66 -23.66 -2.49
N GLU A 160 -36.99 -22.45 -2.93
CA GLU A 160 -36.67 -21.96 -4.27
C GLU A 160 -35.56 -20.91 -4.26
N THR A 161 -34.52 -21.09 -5.06
CA THR A 161 -33.52 -20.05 -5.37
C THR A 161 -34.01 -19.20 -6.53
N VAL A 162 -34.17 -17.89 -6.33
CA VAL A 162 -34.67 -16.98 -7.37
C VAL A 162 -33.60 -15.93 -7.68
N MET A 163 -33.22 -15.86 -8.96
CA MET A 163 -32.28 -14.85 -9.46
C MET A 163 -32.92 -14.12 -10.64
N THR A 164 -32.91 -12.80 -10.61
CA THR A 164 -33.47 -11.95 -11.65
C THR A 164 -32.36 -11.34 -12.48
N ARG A 165 -32.65 -11.01 -13.74
CA ARG A 165 -31.68 -10.30 -14.60
C ARG A 165 -31.20 -9.01 -13.92
N ILE A 166 -32.12 -8.23 -13.35
CA ILE A 166 -31.79 -6.95 -12.72
C ILE A 166 -30.87 -7.16 -11.52
N GLY A 167 -31.20 -8.09 -10.62
CA GLY A 167 -30.42 -8.38 -9.42
C GLY A 167 -29.02 -8.89 -9.73
N VAL A 168 -28.92 -9.84 -10.65
CA VAL A 168 -27.62 -10.38 -11.11
C VAL A 168 -26.81 -9.32 -11.84
N ASP A 169 -27.40 -8.55 -12.76
CA ASP A 169 -26.63 -7.61 -13.58
C ASP A 169 -26.04 -6.47 -12.75
N ARG A 170 -26.80 -5.93 -11.79
CA ARG A 170 -26.36 -4.79 -10.97
C ARG A 170 -25.22 -5.14 -10.01
N VAL A 171 -25.25 -6.34 -9.41
CA VAL A 171 -24.16 -6.79 -8.52
C VAL A 171 -22.89 -7.12 -9.30
N LEU A 172 -23.02 -7.79 -10.44
CA LEU A 172 -21.88 -8.10 -11.32
C LEU A 172 -21.26 -6.82 -11.88
N LYS A 173 -22.08 -5.85 -12.30
CA LYS A 173 -21.60 -4.54 -12.73
C LYS A 173 -20.83 -3.82 -11.62
N TYR A 174 -21.37 -3.77 -10.41
CA TYR A 174 -20.68 -3.15 -9.28
C TYR A 174 -19.32 -3.82 -9.01
N ALA A 175 -19.27 -5.16 -9.05
CA ALA A 175 -18.03 -5.90 -8.85
C ALA A 175 -16.99 -5.65 -9.95
N LEU A 176 -17.43 -5.56 -11.21
CA LEU A 176 -16.57 -5.20 -12.35
C LEU A 176 -16.00 -3.79 -12.19
N ASP A 177 -16.83 -2.81 -11.85
CA ASP A 177 -16.40 -1.42 -11.61
C ASP A 177 -15.40 -1.33 -10.45
N LEU A 178 -15.68 -2.04 -9.35
CA LEU A 178 -14.80 -2.11 -8.20
C LEU A 178 -13.45 -2.74 -8.57
N ALA A 179 -13.46 -3.89 -9.26
CA ALA A 179 -12.23 -4.56 -9.70
C ALA A 179 -11.40 -3.64 -10.60
N LYS A 180 -12.04 -2.88 -11.51
CA LYS A 180 -11.35 -1.96 -12.42
C LYS A 180 -10.68 -0.80 -11.68
N SER A 181 -11.29 -0.32 -10.61
CA SER A 181 -10.73 0.75 -9.77
C SER A 181 -9.53 0.28 -8.92
N ARG A 182 -9.36 -1.03 -8.73
CA ARG A 182 -8.33 -1.59 -7.84
C ARG A 182 -7.02 -1.88 -8.58
N PRO A 183 -5.87 -1.80 -7.89
CA PRO A 183 -4.55 -1.95 -8.53
C PRO A 183 -4.33 -3.30 -9.23
N LYS A 184 -4.87 -4.41 -8.70
CA LYS A 184 -4.68 -5.75 -9.30
C LYS A 184 -5.59 -5.99 -10.51
N LYS A 185 -6.63 -5.17 -10.73
CA LYS A 185 -7.57 -5.29 -11.86
C LYS A 185 -8.08 -6.72 -12.07
N HIS A 186 -8.47 -7.38 -10.98
CA HIS A 186 -8.81 -8.81 -10.99
C HIS A 186 -10.17 -9.06 -10.34
N LEU A 187 -11.11 -9.63 -11.11
CA LEU A 187 -12.40 -10.11 -10.63
C LEU A 187 -12.42 -11.64 -10.63
N THR A 188 -12.89 -12.23 -9.54
CA THR A 188 -13.16 -13.66 -9.41
C THR A 188 -14.65 -13.88 -9.14
N SER A 189 -15.33 -14.66 -9.97
CA SER A 189 -16.74 -15.01 -9.79
C SER A 189 -16.91 -16.37 -9.11
N ALA A 190 -17.60 -16.39 -7.98
CA ALA A 190 -18.01 -17.61 -7.29
C ALA A 190 -19.23 -18.24 -7.98
N THR A 191 -19.14 -19.52 -8.35
CA THR A 191 -20.24 -20.21 -9.05
C THR A 191 -20.38 -21.66 -8.57
N LYS A 192 -21.46 -22.33 -8.95
CA LYS A 192 -21.56 -23.80 -8.88
C LYS A 192 -22.28 -24.34 -10.13
N SER A 193 -21.90 -23.81 -11.29
CA SER A 193 -22.53 -24.06 -12.59
C SER A 193 -22.45 -25.50 -13.11
N ASN A 194 -21.79 -26.41 -12.39
CA ASN A 194 -21.83 -27.84 -12.65
C ASN A 194 -22.94 -28.57 -11.89
N GLY A 195 -23.16 -28.25 -10.61
CA GLY A 195 -24.15 -28.89 -9.76
C GLY A 195 -25.52 -28.20 -9.77
N ILE A 196 -25.52 -26.87 -9.84
CA ILE A 196 -26.73 -26.06 -9.95
C ILE A 196 -26.91 -25.71 -11.42
N SER A 197 -27.76 -26.44 -12.13
CA SER A 197 -27.80 -26.46 -13.60
C SER A 197 -28.56 -25.31 -14.27
N ILE A 198 -29.22 -24.44 -13.50
CA ILE A 198 -30.03 -23.33 -14.04
C ILE A 198 -29.49 -21.97 -13.59
N THR A 199 -29.57 -21.66 -12.29
CA THR A 199 -29.26 -20.32 -11.78
C THR A 199 -27.78 -19.97 -11.88
N MET A 200 -26.86 -20.93 -11.69
CA MET A 200 -25.43 -20.68 -11.77
C MET A 200 -24.88 -20.57 -13.22
N PRO A 201 -25.32 -21.39 -14.20
CA PRO A 201 -25.02 -21.12 -15.60
C PRO A 201 -25.57 -19.76 -16.06
N TYR A 202 -26.77 -19.39 -15.59
CA TYR A 202 -27.32 -18.07 -15.86
C TYR A 202 -26.44 -16.95 -15.27
N TRP A 203 -26.01 -17.06 -14.02
CA TRP A 203 -25.05 -16.14 -13.39
C TRP A 203 -23.76 -15.99 -14.23
N ASP A 204 -23.17 -17.12 -14.65
CA ASP A 204 -21.98 -17.14 -15.49
C ASP A 204 -22.20 -16.44 -16.85
N GLU A 205 -23.35 -16.68 -17.50
CA GLU A 205 -23.75 -16.05 -18.77
C GLU A 205 -23.89 -14.54 -18.61
N ARG A 206 -24.53 -14.07 -17.54
CA ARG A 206 -24.69 -12.62 -17.27
C ARG A 206 -23.35 -11.93 -17.11
N LEU A 207 -22.40 -12.53 -16.39
CA LEU A 207 -21.05 -11.96 -16.24
C LEU A 207 -20.33 -11.89 -17.59
N GLN A 208 -20.43 -12.92 -18.41
CA GLN A 208 -19.83 -12.94 -19.74
C GLN A 208 -20.41 -11.84 -20.64
N GLU A 209 -21.74 -11.67 -20.64
CA GLU A 209 -22.39 -10.62 -21.42
C GLU A 209 -22.00 -9.21 -20.95
N LEU A 210 -22.05 -8.95 -19.64
CA LEU A 210 -21.73 -7.63 -19.09
C LEU A 210 -20.27 -7.25 -19.30
N SER A 211 -19.36 -8.20 -19.10
CA SER A 211 -17.92 -7.97 -19.33
C SER A 211 -17.62 -7.68 -20.80
N ALA A 212 -18.31 -8.32 -21.74
CA ALA A 212 -18.15 -8.08 -23.18
C ALA A 212 -18.78 -6.75 -23.66
N GLN A 213 -19.82 -6.26 -22.99
CA GLN A 213 -20.51 -5.00 -23.35
C GLN A 213 -19.85 -3.76 -22.74
N GLY A 214 -19.15 -3.91 -21.61
CA GLY A 214 -18.51 -2.81 -20.91
C GLY A 214 -17.05 -2.58 -21.31
N ASP A 215 -16.48 -1.49 -20.81
CA ASP A 215 -15.05 -1.19 -20.93
C ASP A 215 -14.27 -1.91 -19.82
N TYR A 216 -14.08 -3.23 -19.96
CA TYR A 216 -13.38 -4.07 -18.97
C TYR A 216 -12.27 -4.92 -19.59
N GLY A 217 -11.77 -4.57 -20.78
CA GLY A 217 -10.78 -5.36 -21.52
C GLY A 217 -9.42 -5.49 -20.83
N ASP A 218 -9.14 -4.64 -19.84
CA ASP A 218 -7.94 -4.66 -19.01
C ASP A 218 -8.12 -5.46 -17.69
N LEU A 219 -9.32 -5.97 -17.42
CA LEU A 219 -9.59 -6.81 -16.25
C LEU A 219 -9.21 -8.26 -16.51
N LYS A 220 -8.51 -8.86 -15.55
CA LYS A 220 -8.48 -10.32 -15.42
C LYS A 220 -9.81 -10.77 -14.80
N ILE A 221 -10.53 -11.68 -15.45
CA ILE A 221 -11.79 -12.23 -14.96
C ILE A 221 -11.71 -13.75 -14.95
N ASP A 222 -11.71 -14.33 -13.75
CA ASP A 222 -11.74 -15.78 -13.56
C ASP A 222 -13.07 -16.18 -12.89
N LYS A 223 -13.46 -17.44 -13.04
CA LYS A 223 -14.58 -18.02 -12.28
C LYS A 223 -14.17 -19.35 -11.68
N PHE A 224 -14.55 -19.57 -10.44
CA PHE A 224 -14.24 -20.80 -9.71
C PHE A 224 -15.49 -21.36 -9.07
N HIS A 225 -15.57 -22.69 -9.04
CA HIS A 225 -16.60 -23.34 -8.26
C HIS A 225 -16.40 -23.03 -6.77
N ILE A 226 -17.48 -22.81 -6.03
CA ILE A 226 -17.44 -22.34 -4.63
C ILE A 226 -16.62 -23.28 -3.71
N ASP A 227 -16.60 -24.58 -4.00
CA ASP A 227 -15.79 -25.58 -3.29
C ASP A 227 -14.28 -25.38 -3.50
N ILE A 228 -13.82 -25.25 -4.74
CA ILE A 228 -12.38 -24.99 -4.97
C ILE A 228 -11.98 -23.57 -4.58
N LEU A 229 -12.89 -22.61 -4.70
CA LEU A 229 -12.67 -21.23 -4.29
C LEU A 229 -12.42 -21.12 -2.78
N THR A 230 -13.25 -21.79 -1.97
CA THR A 230 -13.05 -21.86 -0.51
C THR A 230 -11.73 -22.55 -0.15
N ALA A 231 -11.35 -23.64 -0.83
CA ALA A 231 -10.05 -24.26 -0.64
C ALA A 231 -8.87 -23.33 -1.00
N TRP A 232 -9.01 -22.55 -2.09
CA TRP A 232 -7.96 -21.62 -2.53
C TRP A 232 -7.85 -20.38 -1.67
N LEU A 233 -8.93 -19.93 -1.01
CA LEU A 233 -8.82 -18.88 0.00
C LEU A 233 -7.90 -19.27 1.16
N VAL A 234 -7.87 -20.55 1.53
CA VAL A 234 -6.95 -21.05 2.55
C VAL A 234 -5.53 -21.23 2.00
N LEU A 235 -5.40 -21.83 0.82
CA LEU A 235 -4.10 -22.24 0.30
C LEU A 235 -3.33 -21.12 -0.39
N ARG A 236 -4.02 -20.17 -1.04
CA ARG A 236 -3.46 -19.15 -1.94
C ARG A 236 -4.29 -17.86 -1.93
N PRO A 237 -4.56 -17.24 -0.76
CA PRO A 237 -5.39 -16.04 -0.66
C PRO A 237 -4.85 -14.83 -1.46
N GLU A 238 -3.54 -14.76 -1.68
CA GLU A 238 -2.84 -13.63 -2.31
C GLU A 238 -3.24 -13.35 -3.76
N GLN A 239 -3.81 -14.34 -4.44
CA GLN A 239 -4.21 -14.21 -5.83
C GLN A 239 -5.49 -13.38 -6.02
N PHE A 240 -6.30 -13.22 -4.97
CA PHE A 240 -7.61 -12.57 -5.05
C PHE A 240 -7.50 -11.05 -4.89
N ASP A 241 -8.52 -10.35 -5.43
CA ASP A 241 -8.64 -8.90 -5.35
C ASP A 241 -10.10 -8.45 -5.15
N VAL A 242 -10.98 -8.78 -6.10
CA VAL A 242 -12.44 -8.68 -5.92
C VAL A 242 -13.05 -10.04 -6.19
N MET A 243 -13.85 -10.53 -5.26
CA MET A 243 -14.68 -11.72 -5.42
C MET A 243 -16.14 -11.34 -5.43
N VAL A 244 -16.88 -11.79 -6.43
CA VAL A 244 -18.34 -11.61 -6.49
C VAL A 244 -19.04 -12.95 -6.31
N GLY A 245 -20.13 -12.96 -5.54
CA GLY A 245 -20.93 -14.16 -5.30
C GLY A 245 -22.40 -13.86 -5.10
N SER A 246 -23.22 -14.89 -5.27
CA SER A 246 -24.63 -14.88 -4.88
C SER A 246 -24.80 -14.64 -3.38
N ASN A 247 -26.04 -14.52 -2.92
CA ASN A 247 -26.33 -14.24 -1.52
C ASN A 247 -25.70 -15.27 -0.57
N LEU A 248 -25.89 -16.57 -0.83
CA LEU A 248 -25.30 -17.61 0.00
C LEU A 248 -23.77 -17.73 -0.19
N PHE A 249 -23.28 -17.68 -1.42
CA PHE A 249 -21.83 -17.84 -1.67
C PHE A 249 -21.02 -16.67 -1.13
N GLY A 250 -21.53 -15.45 -1.28
CA GLY A 250 -20.96 -14.26 -0.69
C GLY A 250 -20.92 -14.34 0.84
N ASP A 251 -21.96 -14.89 1.47
CA ASP A 251 -21.98 -15.11 2.93
C ASP A 251 -20.83 -16.02 3.37
N ILE A 252 -20.73 -17.22 2.77
CA ILE A 252 -19.69 -18.20 3.09
C ILE A 252 -18.29 -17.62 2.89
N LEU A 253 -18.05 -16.94 1.76
CA LEU A 253 -16.74 -16.37 1.43
C LEU A 253 -16.34 -15.24 2.38
N SER A 254 -17.31 -14.46 2.83
CA SER A 254 -17.05 -13.31 3.70
C SER A 254 -17.00 -13.63 5.19
N ASP A 255 -17.33 -14.87 5.59
CA ASP A 255 -16.92 -15.42 6.89
C ASP A 255 -15.56 -16.12 6.81
N LEU A 256 -15.33 -16.90 5.74
CA LEU A 256 -14.07 -17.61 5.53
C LEU A 256 -12.89 -16.65 5.30
N GLY A 257 -13.12 -15.55 4.57
CA GLY A 257 -12.10 -14.53 4.29
C GLY A 257 -11.52 -13.94 5.58
N PRO A 258 -12.34 -13.34 6.47
CA PRO A 258 -11.89 -12.85 7.77
C PRO A 258 -11.27 -13.93 8.65
N ALA A 259 -11.82 -15.14 8.67
CA ALA A 259 -11.20 -16.26 9.38
C ALA A 259 -9.76 -16.51 8.89
N CYS A 260 -9.51 -16.44 7.57
CA CYS A 260 -8.15 -16.54 7.01
C CYS A 260 -7.26 -15.35 7.41
N THR A 261 -7.83 -14.19 7.74
CA THR A 261 -7.07 -13.01 8.18
C THR A 261 -6.77 -12.98 9.68
N GLY A 262 -7.33 -13.89 10.48
CA GLY A 262 -7.08 -13.96 11.93
C GLY A 262 -8.31 -14.16 12.78
N THR A 263 -9.27 -13.26 12.62
CA THR A 263 -10.49 -13.22 13.43
C THR A 263 -11.62 -12.63 12.61
N ILE A 264 -12.84 -13.13 12.82
CA ILE A 264 -14.05 -12.52 12.25
C ILE A 264 -14.41 -11.20 12.95
N GLY A 265 -13.91 -10.97 14.17
CA GLY A 265 -14.23 -9.82 15.01
C GLY A 265 -13.80 -8.46 14.43
N ILE A 266 -12.89 -8.46 13.45
CA ILE A 266 -12.46 -7.22 12.78
C ILE A 266 -13.24 -6.92 11.49
N ALA A 267 -14.02 -7.86 10.97
CA ALA A 267 -14.61 -7.74 9.64
C ALA A 267 -15.82 -6.80 9.62
N PRO A 268 -15.77 -5.70 8.85
CA PRO A 268 -16.90 -4.80 8.66
C PRO A 268 -17.72 -5.20 7.43
N SER A 269 -18.89 -4.59 7.28
CA SER A 269 -19.67 -4.66 6.05
C SER A 269 -20.46 -3.37 5.80
N ALA A 270 -20.75 -3.13 4.52
CA ALA A 270 -21.68 -2.11 4.09
C ALA A 270 -22.73 -2.72 3.16
N ASN A 271 -24.00 -2.58 3.52
CA ASN A 271 -25.16 -2.96 2.73
C ASN A 271 -25.67 -1.70 2.03
N ILE A 272 -25.31 -1.56 0.77
CA ILE A 272 -25.37 -0.31 0.04
C ILE A 272 -26.55 -0.35 -0.93
N ASN A 273 -27.35 0.72 -0.94
CA ASN A 273 -28.18 1.10 -2.08
C ASN A 273 -27.38 2.12 -2.91
N PRO A 274 -26.68 1.71 -3.99
CA PRO A 274 -25.71 2.57 -4.67
C PRO A 274 -26.31 3.83 -5.29
N GLU A 275 -27.61 3.81 -5.60
CA GLU A 275 -28.32 4.96 -6.15
C GLU A 275 -28.67 6.03 -5.09
N GLY A 276 -28.51 5.73 -3.80
CA GLY A 276 -28.84 6.65 -2.71
C GLY A 276 -30.34 6.96 -2.58
N LYS A 277 -31.21 6.07 -3.06
CA LYS A 277 -32.67 6.21 -2.93
C LYS A 277 -33.17 5.91 -1.52
N PHE A 278 -32.46 5.04 -0.82
CA PHE A 278 -32.73 4.64 0.55
C PHE A 278 -31.42 4.69 1.35
N PRO A 279 -31.48 4.81 2.69
CA PRO A 279 -30.28 4.78 3.52
C PRO A 279 -29.54 3.46 3.35
N SER A 280 -28.22 3.55 3.23
CA SER A 280 -27.33 2.39 3.30
C SER A 280 -27.12 1.98 4.77
N LEU A 281 -26.86 0.70 5.01
CA LEU A 281 -26.68 0.12 6.35
C LEU A 281 -25.24 -0.37 6.54
N PHE A 282 -24.59 0.01 7.65
CA PHE A 282 -23.22 -0.36 7.98
C PHE A 282 -23.21 -1.17 9.28
N GLU A 283 -22.60 -2.36 9.24
CA GLU A 283 -22.62 -3.33 10.34
C GLU A 283 -21.36 -4.22 10.33
N PRO A 284 -20.94 -4.79 11.46
CA PRO A 284 -19.98 -5.90 11.48
C PRO A 284 -20.48 -7.12 10.70
N VAL A 285 -19.57 -7.97 10.22
CA VAL A 285 -19.94 -9.27 9.63
C VAL A 285 -20.42 -10.26 10.70
N HIS A 286 -19.81 -10.22 11.89
CA HIS A 286 -20.13 -11.14 12.97
C HIS A 286 -21.56 -10.97 13.51
N GLY A 287 -22.16 -12.05 14.01
CA GLY A 287 -23.45 -12.01 14.69
C GLY A 287 -23.39 -11.43 16.10
N SER A 288 -24.44 -11.70 16.89
CA SER A 288 -24.64 -11.23 18.26
C SER A 288 -23.77 -11.93 19.31
N ALA A 289 -23.06 -13.01 18.93
CA ALA A 289 -22.17 -13.81 19.77
C ALA A 289 -22.69 -14.07 21.22
N PRO A 290 -23.81 -14.80 21.38
CA PRO A 290 -24.45 -15.01 22.68
C PRO A 290 -23.54 -15.65 23.73
N ASP A 291 -22.56 -16.43 23.29
CA ASP A 291 -21.59 -17.14 24.13
C ASP A 291 -20.58 -16.22 24.84
N ILE A 292 -20.33 -15.01 24.30
CA ILE A 292 -19.42 -14.02 24.89
C ILE A 292 -20.11 -12.72 25.34
N CYS A 293 -21.38 -12.52 24.99
CA CYS A 293 -22.19 -11.39 25.46
C CYS A 293 -22.15 -11.25 26.99
N GLY A 294 -21.99 -10.01 27.47
CA GLY A 294 -21.89 -9.62 28.86
C GLY A 294 -20.50 -9.78 29.48
N LYS A 295 -19.51 -10.29 28.72
CA LYS A 295 -18.15 -10.53 29.24
C LYS A 295 -17.18 -9.38 28.97
N GLY A 296 -17.53 -8.42 28.11
CA GLY A 296 -16.66 -7.28 27.78
C GLY A 296 -15.39 -7.69 27.04
N ILE A 297 -15.46 -8.75 26.23
CA ILE A 297 -14.34 -9.29 25.45
C ILE A 297 -14.61 -9.31 23.94
N ALA A 298 -15.76 -8.79 23.49
CA ALA A 298 -16.08 -8.65 22.09
C ALA A 298 -15.09 -7.70 21.39
N ASN A 299 -14.66 -8.06 20.18
CA ASN A 299 -13.77 -7.21 19.39
C ASN A 299 -14.57 -6.06 18.76
N PRO A 300 -14.30 -4.77 19.10
CA PRO A 300 -15.07 -3.65 18.58
C PRO A 300 -14.64 -3.20 17.18
N ILE A 301 -13.57 -3.77 16.62
CA ILE A 301 -12.99 -3.29 15.36
C ILE A 301 -13.96 -3.46 14.19
N GLY A 302 -14.68 -4.58 14.09
CA GLY A 302 -15.67 -4.77 13.02
C GLY A 302 -16.73 -3.65 12.99
N MET A 303 -17.17 -3.22 14.19
CA MET A 303 -18.09 -2.09 14.33
C MET A 303 -17.41 -0.77 13.93
N ILE A 304 -16.26 -0.45 14.52
CA ILE A 304 -15.54 0.81 14.25
C ILE A 304 -15.19 0.94 12.76
N TRP A 305 -14.78 -0.16 12.13
CA TRP A 305 -14.45 -0.20 10.71
C TRP A 305 -15.70 -0.11 9.83
N ALA A 306 -16.85 -0.64 10.23
CA ALA A 306 -18.11 -0.36 9.55
C ALA A 306 -18.46 1.14 9.60
N GLY A 307 -18.19 1.81 10.73
CA GLY A 307 -18.33 3.27 10.85
C GLY A 307 -17.36 4.02 9.92
N GLN A 308 -16.13 3.54 9.78
CA GLN A 308 -15.18 4.08 8.79
C GLN A 308 -15.72 3.94 7.36
N MET A 309 -16.27 2.77 7.01
CA MET A 309 -16.87 2.54 5.68
C MET A 309 -18.04 3.49 5.42
N MET A 310 -18.84 3.81 6.45
CA MET A 310 -19.90 4.82 6.36
C MET A 310 -19.33 6.20 6.02
N LEU A 311 -18.30 6.67 6.72
CA LEU A 311 -17.67 7.94 6.40
C LEU A 311 -17.11 7.98 4.98
N GLU A 312 -16.51 6.87 4.53
CA GLU A 312 -15.99 6.75 3.16
C GLU A 312 -17.11 6.80 2.11
N HIS A 313 -18.24 6.14 2.37
CA HIS A 313 -19.43 6.14 1.51
C HIS A 313 -19.96 7.56 1.26
N PHE A 314 -19.99 8.41 2.29
CA PHE A 314 -20.40 9.81 2.18
C PHE A 314 -19.28 10.77 1.72
N GLY A 315 -18.12 10.24 1.34
CA GLY A 315 -17.01 11.01 0.77
C GLY A 315 -16.10 11.69 1.80
N PHE A 316 -16.24 11.39 3.10
CA PHE A 316 -15.35 11.89 4.16
C PHE A 316 -14.04 11.08 4.21
N LYS A 317 -13.31 11.07 3.09
CA LYS A 317 -12.15 10.20 2.84
C LYS A 317 -11.03 10.36 3.86
N ASP A 318 -10.72 11.58 4.27
CA ASP A 318 -9.62 11.83 5.23
C ASP A 318 -9.96 11.34 6.64
N ALA A 319 -11.20 11.54 7.07
CA ALA A 319 -11.71 11.02 8.34
C ALA A 319 -11.74 9.49 8.35
N ALA A 320 -12.24 8.89 7.26
CA ALA A 320 -12.24 7.45 7.05
C ALA A 320 -10.81 6.86 7.07
N ALA A 321 -9.87 7.44 6.33
CA ALA A 321 -8.48 7.01 6.30
C ALA A 321 -7.81 7.10 7.68
N THR A 322 -8.16 8.13 8.46
CA THR A 322 -7.67 8.29 9.84
C THR A 322 -8.16 7.18 10.76
N MET A 323 -9.46 6.84 10.69
CA MET A 323 -10.01 5.73 11.48
C MET A 323 -9.33 4.41 11.13
N LEU A 324 -9.16 4.12 9.85
CA LEU A 324 -8.50 2.88 9.40
C LEU A 324 -7.02 2.83 9.86
N THR A 325 -6.30 3.93 9.69
CA THR A 325 -4.91 4.05 10.15
C THR A 325 -4.79 3.89 11.67
N ALA A 326 -5.74 4.43 12.44
CA ALA A 326 -5.76 4.30 13.89
C ALA A 326 -5.93 2.84 14.32
N ILE A 327 -6.83 2.10 13.67
CA ILE A 327 -6.97 0.64 13.87
C ILE A 327 -5.64 -0.05 13.61
N GLU A 328 -5.03 0.17 12.43
CA GLU A 328 -3.77 -0.47 12.03
C GLU A 328 -2.63 -0.15 13.01
N ARG A 329 -2.53 1.10 13.48
CA ARG A 329 -1.51 1.52 14.46
C ARG A 329 -1.69 0.87 15.81
N VAL A 330 -2.91 0.84 16.34
CA VAL A 330 -3.20 0.18 17.63
C VAL A 330 -2.87 -1.30 17.54
N LEU A 331 -3.28 -1.98 16.46
CA LEU A 331 -2.96 -3.40 16.26
C LEU A 331 -1.45 -3.63 16.12
N SER A 332 -0.73 -2.78 15.39
CA SER A 332 0.72 -2.91 15.18
C SER A 332 1.56 -2.83 16.45
N LYS A 333 1.06 -2.16 17.51
CA LYS A 333 1.74 -2.09 18.81
C LYS A 333 1.73 -3.45 19.53
N GLY A 334 0.79 -4.34 19.21
CA GLY A 334 0.76 -5.71 19.74
C GLY A 334 0.57 -5.79 21.26
N GLU A 335 0.00 -4.76 21.88
CA GLU A 335 -0.09 -4.64 23.33
C GLU A 335 -1.15 -5.61 23.90
N THR A 336 -0.70 -6.68 24.57
CA THR A 336 -1.58 -7.76 25.05
C THR A 336 -2.60 -7.33 26.11
N HIS A 337 -2.45 -6.14 26.67
CA HIS A 337 -3.38 -5.54 27.63
C HIS A 337 -4.43 -4.63 26.96
N VAL A 338 -4.31 -4.40 25.66
CA VAL A 338 -5.25 -3.63 24.82
C VAL A 338 -6.02 -4.57 23.90
N LEU A 339 -5.34 -5.51 23.24
CA LEU A 339 -5.97 -6.45 22.31
C LEU A 339 -7.01 -7.34 23.00
N THR A 340 -8.11 -7.63 22.32
CA THR A 340 -9.13 -8.58 22.80
C THR A 340 -8.64 -10.04 22.68
N PRO A 341 -9.26 -10.99 23.42
CA PRO A 341 -8.79 -12.37 23.48
C PRO A 341 -8.73 -13.10 22.13
N ASP A 342 -9.62 -12.78 21.19
CA ASP A 342 -9.64 -13.35 19.84
C ASP A 342 -8.38 -13.03 19.02
N MET A 343 -7.66 -11.96 19.38
CA MET A 343 -6.38 -11.57 18.78
C MET A 343 -5.16 -11.91 19.66
N GLY A 344 -5.34 -12.74 20.70
CA GLY A 344 -4.26 -13.13 21.61
C GLY A 344 -4.03 -12.16 22.78
N GLY A 345 -4.98 -11.26 23.03
CA GLY A 345 -5.04 -10.44 24.23
C GLY A 345 -5.06 -11.27 25.51
N LYS A 346 -4.34 -10.82 26.54
CA LYS A 346 -4.31 -11.47 27.87
C LYS A 346 -5.24 -10.81 28.87
N SER A 347 -5.31 -9.47 28.84
CA SER A 347 -6.13 -8.67 29.75
C SER A 347 -6.85 -7.52 29.06
N GLY A 348 -6.79 -7.44 27.73
CA GLY A 348 -7.55 -6.46 26.98
C GLY A 348 -9.04 -6.82 26.91
N THR A 349 -9.86 -5.79 26.89
CA THR A 349 -11.32 -5.81 26.87
C THR A 349 -11.85 -5.07 25.65
N THR A 350 -13.13 -5.25 25.35
CA THR A 350 -13.88 -4.46 24.36
C THR A 350 -13.59 -2.97 24.53
N GLU A 351 -13.73 -2.46 25.76
CA GLU A 351 -13.51 -1.06 26.11
C GLU A 351 -12.06 -0.63 25.91
N SER A 352 -11.08 -1.41 26.36
CA SER A 352 -9.66 -1.01 26.25
C SER A 352 -9.21 -0.87 24.80
N LEU A 353 -9.67 -1.77 23.92
CA LEU A 353 -9.33 -1.74 22.51
C LEU A 353 -10.01 -0.55 21.81
N GLY A 354 -11.31 -0.35 22.05
CA GLY A 354 -12.04 0.77 21.47
C GLY A 354 -11.51 2.13 21.94
N ALA A 355 -11.20 2.28 23.23
CA ALA A 355 -10.63 3.50 23.78
C ALA A 355 -9.23 3.79 23.23
N ALA A 356 -8.40 2.77 23.00
CA ALA A 356 -7.10 2.94 22.36
C ALA A 356 -7.22 3.45 20.92
N ILE A 357 -8.19 2.93 20.16
CA ILE A 357 -8.46 3.38 18.78
C ILE A 357 -9.01 4.81 18.79
N GLU A 358 -9.96 5.13 19.66
CA GLU A 358 -10.49 6.50 19.83
C GLU A 358 -9.36 7.49 20.15
N SER A 359 -8.47 7.13 21.08
CA SER A 359 -7.33 7.98 21.45
C SER A 359 -6.36 8.19 20.30
N GLU A 360 -6.12 7.17 19.47
CA GLU A 360 -5.24 7.29 18.30
C GLU A 360 -5.89 8.16 17.21
N ILE A 361 -7.23 8.12 17.04
CA ILE A 361 -7.98 9.03 16.16
C ILE A 361 -7.83 10.48 16.64
N LEU A 362 -8.05 10.74 17.92
CA LEU A 362 -7.93 12.10 18.51
C LEU A 362 -6.49 12.64 18.47
N GLY A 363 -5.50 11.76 18.54
CA GLY A 363 -4.08 12.10 18.46
C GLY A 363 -3.55 12.30 17.04
N ALA A 364 -4.34 11.98 16.00
CA ALA A 364 -3.93 12.15 14.62
C ALA A 364 -3.90 13.63 14.23
N PRO A 365 -2.80 14.14 13.62
CA PRO A 365 -2.81 15.49 13.07
C PRO A 365 -3.85 15.54 11.93
N PRO A 366 -4.76 16.53 11.89
CA PRO A 366 -5.78 16.61 10.86
C PRO A 366 -5.11 16.72 9.48
N TYR A 367 -5.49 15.82 8.56
CA TYR A 367 -5.12 15.95 7.15
C TYR A 367 -5.90 17.14 6.58
N ASN A 368 -5.25 18.30 6.51
CA ASN A 368 -5.94 19.58 6.29
C ASN A 368 -5.87 20.00 4.82
N HIS A 369 -6.92 19.68 4.05
CA HIS A 369 -7.20 20.28 2.76
C HIS A 369 -8.01 21.59 2.94
N GLN A 370 -7.36 22.65 3.43
CA GLN A 370 -7.79 24.04 3.21
C GLN A 370 -6.56 24.96 3.09
N PRO A 371 -6.59 25.96 2.19
CA PRO A 371 -5.50 26.91 2.02
C PRO A 371 -5.50 27.90 3.18
N HIS A 372 -4.91 27.50 4.31
CA HIS A 372 -4.58 28.41 5.39
C HIS A 372 -3.11 28.74 5.29
N THR A 373 -2.80 29.96 4.89
CA THR A 373 -1.46 30.54 5.02
C THR A 373 -1.06 30.43 6.49
N LYS A 374 -0.18 29.49 6.86
CA LYS A 374 0.33 29.43 8.23
C LYS A 374 1.08 30.73 8.51
N VAL A 375 0.84 31.31 9.68
CA VAL A 375 1.40 32.59 10.09
C VAL A 375 2.31 32.35 11.30
N ASN A 376 3.51 32.94 11.33
CA ASN A 376 4.39 32.84 12.49
C ASN A 376 3.83 33.64 13.70
N MET A 377 4.46 33.51 14.88
CA MET A 377 4.05 34.24 16.10
C MET A 377 4.00 35.78 15.94
N ASN A 378 4.59 36.32 14.87
CA ASN A 378 4.64 37.76 14.57
C ASN A 378 3.64 38.20 13.47
N GLY A 379 2.74 37.33 13.01
CA GLY A 379 1.72 37.72 12.04
C GLY A 379 2.15 37.71 10.56
N THR A 380 3.32 37.16 10.21
CA THR A 380 3.81 37.05 8.82
C THR A 380 3.62 35.63 8.26
N SER A 381 3.19 35.53 7.00
CA SER A 381 2.97 34.26 6.31
C SER A 381 4.26 33.45 6.17
N LEU A 382 4.20 32.17 6.53
CA LEU A 382 5.31 31.25 6.40
C LEU A 382 5.60 30.96 4.92
N PRO A 383 6.88 30.82 4.53
CA PRO A 383 7.25 30.39 3.19
C PRO A 383 6.74 28.97 2.93
N ARG A 384 6.14 28.77 1.75
CA ARG A 384 5.49 27.51 1.39
C ARG A 384 6.43 26.54 0.68
N ILE A 385 6.42 25.28 1.11
CA ILE A 385 7.26 24.20 0.59
C ILE A 385 6.35 23.06 0.13
N LEU A 386 6.52 22.64 -1.10
CA LEU A 386 5.72 21.58 -1.70
C LEU A 386 6.47 20.25 -1.66
N PHE A 387 5.86 19.23 -1.07
CA PHE A 387 6.39 17.89 -0.89
C PHE A 387 5.75 16.95 -1.90
N PHE A 388 6.54 16.38 -2.82
CA PHE A 388 5.98 15.43 -3.78
C PHE A 388 5.55 14.09 -3.17
N ASN A 389 6.01 13.78 -1.96
CA ASN A 389 5.69 12.55 -1.26
C ASN A 389 5.61 12.83 0.26
N PRO A 390 4.76 12.12 1.01
CA PRO A 390 4.76 12.18 2.47
C PRO A 390 6.12 11.78 3.06
N VAL A 391 6.52 12.44 4.14
CA VAL A 391 7.71 12.08 4.92
C VAL A 391 7.40 10.83 5.74
N ARG A 392 8.28 9.83 5.69
CA ARG A 392 8.03 8.53 6.35
C ARG A 392 8.97 8.23 7.52
N HIS A 393 10.21 8.70 7.46
CA HIS A 393 11.27 8.24 8.35
C HIS A 393 11.78 9.36 9.29
N ALA A 394 11.89 10.59 8.80
CA ALA A 394 12.42 11.74 9.54
C ALA A 394 11.30 12.66 10.08
N VAL A 395 10.29 12.08 10.74
CA VAL A 395 9.10 12.81 11.24
C VAL A 395 9.48 14.02 12.11
N LYS A 396 10.44 13.86 13.02
CA LYS A 396 10.92 14.97 13.88
C LYS A 396 11.52 16.14 13.09
N SER A 397 12.23 15.85 12.01
CA SER A 397 12.79 16.90 11.13
C SER A 397 11.69 17.60 10.34
N TYR A 398 10.64 16.86 9.95
CA TYR A 398 9.48 17.43 9.28
C TYR A 398 8.68 18.35 10.23
N GLU A 399 8.42 17.92 11.46
CA GLU A 399 7.80 18.74 12.50
C GLU A 399 8.60 20.03 12.77
N ALA A 400 9.92 19.91 12.88
CA ALA A 400 10.80 21.06 13.05
C ALA A 400 10.73 22.03 11.85
N LEU A 401 10.70 21.53 10.62
CA LEU A 401 10.53 22.35 9.42
C LEU A 401 9.19 23.09 9.40
N GLN A 402 8.11 22.43 9.85
CA GLN A 402 6.77 23.01 9.90
C GLN A 402 6.63 24.18 10.88
N THR A 403 7.61 24.40 11.77
CA THR A 403 7.65 25.59 12.64
C THR A 403 8.08 26.86 11.90
N VAL A 404 8.76 26.71 10.75
CA VAL A 404 9.33 27.82 9.97
C VAL A 404 8.86 27.86 8.52
N ALA A 405 8.08 26.87 8.07
CA ALA A 405 7.54 26.78 6.73
C ALA A 405 6.12 26.19 6.74
N ASP A 406 5.30 26.61 5.76
CA ASP A 406 4.06 25.92 5.45
C ASP A 406 4.36 24.77 4.48
N THR A 407 4.01 23.53 4.86
CA THR A 407 4.34 22.35 4.06
C THR A 407 3.06 21.71 3.53
N GLU A 408 3.02 21.44 2.23
CA GLU A 408 1.90 20.77 1.58
C GLU A 408 2.40 19.58 0.77
N VAL A 409 1.69 18.45 0.80
CA VAL A 409 1.97 17.30 -0.06
C VAL A 409 1.21 17.44 -1.37
N VAL A 410 1.89 17.22 -2.50
CA VAL A 410 1.26 17.19 -3.83
C VAL A 410 0.21 16.09 -3.87
N THR A 411 -1.02 16.44 -4.24
CA THR A 411 -2.12 15.50 -4.42
C THR A 411 -2.49 15.25 -5.88
N SER A 412 -1.87 15.97 -6.81
CA SER A 412 -2.07 15.77 -8.25
C SER A 412 -1.71 14.33 -8.64
N ALA A 413 -2.58 13.68 -9.42
CA ALA A 413 -2.41 12.29 -9.85
C ALA A 413 -1.55 12.17 -11.13
N SER A 414 -1.26 13.29 -11.81
CA SER A 414 -0.47 13.31 -13.04
C SER A 414 0.29 14.62 -13.23
N ARG A 415 1.28 14.60 -14.13
CA ARG A 415 2.08 15.78 -14.52
C ARG A 415 1.22 16.92 -15.06
N GLN A 416 0.20 16.59 -15.87
CA GLN A 416 -0.71 17.58 -16.43
C GLN A 416 -1.62 18.23 -15.39
N GLU A 417 -2.09 17.43 -14.42
CA GLU A 417 -2.84 17.93 -13.28
C GLU A 417 -1.97 18.82 -12.39
N PHE A 418 -0.72 18.41 -12.15
CA PHE A 418 0.25 19.22 -11.42
C PHE A 418 0.48 20.58 -12.09
N PHE A 419 0.67 20.63 -13.42
CA PHE A 419 0.79 21.91 -14.14
C PHE A 419 -0.46 22.78 -14.00
N THR A 420 -1.65 22.17 -14.01
CA THR A 420 -2.91 22.88 -13.76
C THR A 420 -2.95 23.47 -12.35
N ASP A 421 -2.48 22.70 -11.37
CA ASP A 421 -2.41 23.11 -9.96
C ASP A 421 -1.35 24.18 -9.72
N VAL A 422 -0.24 24.18 -10.45
CA VAL A 422 0.74 25.28 -10.39
C VAL A 422 0.10 26.60 -10.78
N GLY A 423 -0.74 26.62 -11.81
CA GLY A 423 -1.45 27.83 -12.25
C GLY A 423 -2.56 28.31 -11.31
N LYS A 424 -3.01 27.46 -10.36
CA LYS A 424 -4.19 27.75 -9.51
C LYS A 424 -3.88 27.78 -8.00
N LYS A 425 -3.10 26.81 -7.53
CA LYS A 425 -2.87 26.48 -6.11
C LYS A 425 -1.47 26.84 -5.65
N TYR A 426 -0.46 26.65 -6.50
CA TYR A 426 0.95 26.69 -6.07
C TYR A 426 1.71 27.95 -6.52
N GLY A 427 1.01 29.04 -6.85
CA GLY A 427 1.63 30.27 -7.37
C GLY A 427 2.66 30.92 -6.42
N ASP A 428 2.62 30.62 -5.12
CA ASP A 428 3.42 31.25 -4.07
C ASP A 428 4.53 30.35 -3.47
N ILE A 429 4.68 29.11 -3.95
CA ILE A 429 5.67 28.16 -3.40
C ILE A 429 7.10 28.69 -3.53
N LYS A 430 7.91 28.47 -2.49
CA LYS A 430 9.32 28.90 -2.43
C LYS A 430 10.29 27.76 -2.68
N ALA A 431 9.96 26.56 -2.23
CA ALA A 431 10.78 25.38 -2.42
C ALA A 431 9.94 24.14 -2.76
N ILE A 432 10.57 23.20 -3.46
CA ILE A 432 10.05 21.84 -3.65
C ILE A 432 10.96 20.87 -2.90
N TYR A 433 10.37 20.00 -2.09
CA TYR A 433 11.00 18.79 -1.60
C TYR A 433 10.58 17.61 -2.47
N ARG A 434 11.56 16.86 -3.00
CA ARG A 434 11.29 15.71 -3.88
C ARG A 434 12.11 14.49 -3.53
N THR A 435 11.63 13.33 -3.98
CA THR A 435 12.30 12.03 -3.91
C THR A 435 12.41 11.42 -5.32
N SER A 436 13.01 10.24 -5.46
CA SER A 436 12.95 9.48 -6.72
C SER A 436 11.51 9.10 -7.10
N ALA A 437 10.66 8.76 -6.12
CA ALA A 437 9.27 8.38 -6.33
C ALA A 437 8.39 9.53 -6.88
N SER A 438 8.86 10.78 -6.78
CA SER A 438 8.17 11.95 -7.35
C SER A 438 7.97 11.83 -8.86
N GLY A 439 8.78 11.02 -9.55
CA GLY A 439 8.64 10.75 -10.98
C GLY A 439 7.31 10.07 -11.36
N ALA A 440 6.64 9.37 -10.44
CA ALA A 440 5.33 8.78 -10.71
C ALA A 440 4.26 9.82 -11.04
N VAL A 441 4.38 11.03 -10.46
CA VAL A 441 3.48 12.16 -10.72
C VAL A 441 4.08 13.11 -11.75
N ALA A 442 5.31 13.58 -11.52
CA ALA A 442 5.92 14.65 -12.31
C ALA A 442 6.69 14.17 -13.56
N GLY A 443 7.01 12.88 -13.66
CA GLY A 443 8.08 12.43 -14.53
C GLY A 443 9.43 13.08 -14.17
N ASN A 444 10.29 13.27 -15.17
CA ASN A 444 11.55 13.98 -14.98
C ASN A 444 11.32 15.47 -14.77
N PHE A 445 12.15 16.09 -13.93
CA PHE A 445 12.20 17.54 -13.76
C PHE A 445 13.07 18.11 -14.90
N ASP A 446 12.65 17.83 -16.12
CA ASP A 446 13.25 18.31 -17.36
C ASP A 446 12.93 19.79 -17.61
N LYS A 447 13.49 20.36 -18.67
CA LYS A 447 13.28 21.77 -19.02
C LYS A 447 11.79 22.16 -19.10
N GLU A 448 10.92 21.32 -19.66
CA GLU A 448 9.48 21.63 -19.76
C GLU A 448 8.86 21.73 -18.37
N PHE A 449 9.12 20.75 -17.50
CA PHE A 449 8.65 20.78 -16.12
C PHE A 449 9.17 22.03 -15.41
N ILE A 450 10.47 22.30 -15.54
CA ILE A 450 11.10 23.47 -14.95
C ILE A 450 10.47 24.75 -15.48
N ASP A 451 10.16 24.90 -16.76
CA ASP A 451 9.56 26.12 -17.35
C ASP A 451 8.15 26.41 -16.78
N HIS A 452 7.38 25.38 -16.40
CA HIS A 452 6.03 25.53 -15.84
C HIS A 452 6.00 25.98 -14.36
N LEU A 453 7.13 25.89 -13.64
CA LEU A 453 7.19 26.25 -12.22
C LEU A 453 6.97 27.76 -12.01
N PRO A 454 6.37 28.18 -10.88
CA PRO A 454 6.05 29.59 -10.67
C PRO A 454 7.33 30.40 -10.38
N PRO A 455 7.36 31.71 -10.72
CA PRO A 455 8.55 32.56 -10.50
C PRO A 455 8.97 32.70 -9.02
N SER A 456 8.04 32.41 -8.10
CA SER A 456 8.21 32.40 -6.66
C SER A 456 9.13 31.28 -6.17
N LEU A 457 9.22 30.17 -6.92
CA LEU A 457 10.05 29.02 -6.59
C LEU A 457 11.53 29.36 -6.78
N LYS A 458 12.35 29.11 -5.75
CA LYS A 458 13.80 29.36 -5.76
C LYS A 458 14.64 28.14 -5.46
N PHE A 459 14.04 27.07 -4.92
CA PHE A 459 14.80 25.91 -4.46
C PHE A 459 14.13 24.58 -4.82
N ILE A 460 14.94 23.60 -5.22
CA ILE A 460 14.55 22.19 -5.31
C ILE A 460 15.49 21.39 -4.41
N CYS A 461 14.92 20.81 -3.36
CA CYS A 461 15.63 20.00 -2.36
C CYS A 461 15.41 18.52 -2.67
N HIS A 462 16.42 17.89 -3.26
CA HIS A 462 16.36 16.51 -3.71
C HIS A 462 16.83 15.54 -2.63
N ASN A 463 15.93 14.65 -2.23
CA ASN A 463 16.24 13.49 -1.40
C ASN A 463 16.82 12.36 -2.27
N GLY A 464 18.09 12.51 -2.65
CA GLY A 464 18.83 11.49 -3.41
C GLY A 464 20.28 11.89 -3.64
N ALA A 465 21.15 10.89 -3.78
CA ALA A 465 22.58 11.12 -4.02
C ALA A 465 22.91 11.43 -5.49
N GLY A 466 22.13 10.90 -6.43
CA GLY A 466 22.19 11.29 -7.85
C GLY A 466 20.91 12.04 -8.24
N TYR A 467 21.08 13.01 -9.12
CA TYR A 467 20.06 13.98 -9.53
C TYR A 467 19.89 14.04 -11.05
N ASP A 468 20.25 12.97 -11.76
CA ASP A 468 20.17 12.83 -13.22
C ASP A 468 18.77 13.08 -13.81
N GLN A 469 17.72 12.98 -12.99
CA GLN A 469 16.34 13.27 -13.38
C GLN A 469 15.95 14.76 -13.26
N ILE A 470 16.89 15.63 -12.93
CA ILE A 470 16.69 17.08 -12.81
C ILE A 470 17.60 17.79 -13.82
N ASP A 471 17.02 18.63 -14.66
CA ASP A 471 17.77 19.54 -15.52
C ASP A 471 18.30 20.72 -14.70
N VAL A 472 19.49 20.56 -14.14
CA VAL A 472 20.12 21.56 -13.26
C VAL A 472 20.49 22.85 -13.99
N ASP A 473 20.75 22.78 -15.30
CA ASP A 473 21.06 23.96 -16.12
C ASP A 473 19.80 24.77 -16.39
N ALA A 474 18.67 24.11 -16.70
CA ALA A 474 17.37 24.77 -16.78
C ALA A 474 16.96 25.40 -15.45
N CYS A 475 17.24 24.73 -14.32
CA CYS A 475 17.03 25.30 -12.99
C CYS A 475 17.86 26.59 -12.80
N ALA A 476 19.16 26.55 -13.11
CA ALA A 476 20.05 27.69 -12.97
C ALA A 476 19.61 28.88 -13.85
N ALA A 477 19.19 28.63 -15.09
CA ALA A 477 18.68 29.65 -16.01
C ALA A 477 17.42 30.37 -15.47
N ARG A 478 16.63 29.70 -14.62
CA ARG A 478 15.47 30.29 -13.92
C ARG A 478 15.79 30.82 -12.52
N GLY A 479 17.04 30.77 -12.09
CA GLY A 479 17.46 31.16 -10.74
C GLY A 479 16.94 30.22 -9.64
N ILE A 480 16.75 28.95 -9.97
CA ILE A 480 16.37 27.88 -9.03
C ILE A 480 17.62 27.11 -8.62
N THR A 481 17.93 27.11 -7.33
CA THR A 481 19.07 26.36 -6.78
C THR A 481 18.66 24.93 -6.43
N VAL A 482 19.45 23.95 -6.86
CA VAL A 482 19.19 22.53 -6.58
C VAL A 482 20.15 22.05 -5.48
N THR A 483 19.60 21.35 -4.47
CA THR A 483 20.38 20.64 -3.45
C THR A 483 20.11 19.14 -3.53
N TYR A 484 21.04 18.33 -3.00
CA TYR A 484 20.98 16.86 -3.06
C TYR A 484 21.53 16.22 -1.78
N ALA A 485 21.43 14.90 -1.60
CA ALA A 485 21.85 14.20 -0.38
C ALA A 485 23.02 13.21 -0.64
N PRO A 486 24.27 13.69 -0.85
CA PRO A 486 25.41 12.85 -1.23
C PRO A 486 25.96 11.96 -0.13
N ASP A 487 26.00 12.46 1.11
CA ASP A 487 26.74 11.80 2.20
C ASP A 487 25.93 10.68 2.86
N PRO A 488 24.62 10.85 3.18
CA PRO A 488 23.85 9.85 3.93
C PRO A 488 23.84 8.44 3.33
N VAL A 489 23.95 8.32 2.01
CA VAL A 489 23.86 7.03 1.28
C VAL A 489 25.12 6.16 1.40
N THR A 490 26.26 6.78 1.73
CA THR A 490 27.59 6.23 1.44
C THR A 490 27.81 4.84 2.06
N ALA A 491 27.41 4.67 3.32
CA ALA A 491 27.62 3.43 4.05
C ALA A 491 26.75 2.30 3.48
N ALA A 492 25.43 2.50 3.41
CA ALA A 492 24.48 1.50 2.96
C ALA A 492 24.77 1.01 1.53
N THR A 493 25.09 1.92 0.61
CA THR A 493 25.42 1.54 -0.77
C THR A 493 26.72 0.74 -0.83
N ALA A 494 27.72 1.09 -0.02
CA ALA A 494 28.97 0.34 0.05
C ALA A 494 28.75 -1.06 0.69
N ASP A 495 27.92 -1.17 1.71
CA ASP A 495 27.55 -2.44 2.34
C ASP A 495 26.85 -3.38 1.34
N LEU A 496 25.87 -2.86 0.58
CA LEU A 496 25.22 -3.62 -0.48
C LEU A 496 26.19 -4.02 -1.60
N THR A 497 27.11 -3.13 -1.97
CA THR A 497 28.15 -3.43 -2.99
C THR A 497 28.99 -4.63 -2.56
N LEU A 498 29.40 -4.71 -1.29
CA LEU A 498 30.17 -5.85 -0.79
C LEU A 498 29.33 -7.13 -0.75
N PHE A 499 28.05 -7.04 -0.39
CA PHE A 499 27.13 -8.18 -0.46
C PHE A 499 27.01 -8.72 -1.89
N LEU A 500 26.78 -7.84 -2.87
CA LEU A 500 26.68 -8.22 -4.28
C LEU A 500 27.99 -8.79 -4.82
N LEU A 501 29.12 -8.18 -4.47
CA LEU A 501 30.45 -8.68 -4.81
C LEU A 501 30.67 -10.10 -4.29
N LEU A 502 30.44 -10.34 -3.00
CA LEU A 502 30.64 -11.65 -2.39
C LEU A 502 29.63 -12.68 -2.93
N GLY A 503 28.38 -12.26 -3.13
CA GLY A 503 27.33 -13.13 -3.67
C GLY A 503 27.60 -13.58 -5.11
N ALA A 504 28.04 -12.66 -5.97
CA ALA A 504 28.44 -12.97 -7.33
C ALA A 504 29.71 -13.83 -7.36
N LEU A 505 30.75 -13.44 -6.61
CA LEU A 505 32.03 -14.18 -6.56
C LEU A 505 31.87 -15.61 -6.05
N ARG A 506 30.98 -15.81 -5.07
CA ARG A 506 30.73 -17.13 -4.46
C ARG A 506 29.60 -17.91 -5.12
N GLN A 507 29.00 -17.41 -6.21
CA GLN A 507 27.88 -18.07 -6.89
C GLN A 507 26.70 -18.38 -5.93
N LEU A 508 26.34 -17.42 -5.08
CA LEU A 508 25.27 -17.62 -4.08
C LEU A 508 23.87 -17.61 -4.71
N ASN A 509 23.64 -16.85 -5.77
CA ASN A 509 22.33 -16.77 -6.41
C ASN A 509 21.84 -18.12 -6.97
N PRO A 510 22.64 -18.86 -7.77
CA PRO A 510 22.29 -20.24 -8.16
C PRO A 510 22.06 -21.14 -6.94
N SER A 511 22.89 -20.99 -5.90
CA SER A 511 22.80 -21.80 -4.68
C SER A 511 21.48 -21.59 -3.92
N PHE A 512 20.99 -20.34 -3.84
CA PHE A 512 19.69 -20.03 -3.24
C PHE A 512 18.54 -20.63 -4.05
N ASN A 513 18.60 -20.56 -5.38
CA ASN A 513 17.58 -21.09 -6.26
C ASN A 513 17.47 -22.62 -6.15
N GLN A 514 18.60 -23.33 -6.14
CA GLN A 514 18.62 -24.79 -5.96
C GLN A 514 18.13 -25.22 -4.58
N LEU A 515 18.49 -24.48 -3.51
CA LEU A 515 17.97 -24.79 -2.18
C LEU A 515 16.44 -24.66 -2.13
N ARG A 516 15.90 -23.57 -2.69
CA ARG A 516 14.45 -23.29 -2.72
C ARG A 516 13.67 -24.28 -3.58
N SER A 517 14.31 -24.87 -4.60
CA SER A 517 13.72 -25.95 -5.41
C SER A 517 13.81 -27.34 -4.75
N GLY A 518 14.26 -27.42 -3.50
CA GLY A 518 14.41 -28.67 -2.75
C GLY A 518 15.68 -29.46 -3.10
N GLN A 519 16.59 -28.88 -3.88
CA GLN A 519 17.81 -29.51 -4.37
C GLN A 519 19.01 -29.13 -3.49
N PHE A 520 19.15 -29.80 -2.34
CA PHE A 520 20.26 -29.54 -1.42
C PHE A 520 21.61 -29.94 -2.04
N LYS A 521 22.47 -28.96 -2.33
CA LYS A 521 23.80 -29.11 -2.95
C LYS A 521 23.82 -29.83 -4.31
N LYS A 522 22.70 -29.85 -5.05
CA LYS A 522 22.65 -30.37 -6.42
C LYS A 522 22.58 -29.21 -7.41
N GLY A 523 23.28 -29.33 -8.54
CA GLY A 523 23.30 -28.27 -9.56
C GLY A 523 24.00 -26.98 -9.14
N VAL A 524 24.81 -27.01 -8.07
CA VAL A 524 25.58 -25.86 -7.59
C VAL A 524 27.06 -26.00 -7.99
N ASN A 525 27.63 -24.96 -8.59
CA ASN A 525 29.05 -24.90 -8.95
C ASN A 525 29.88 -24.27 -7.81
N PHE A 526 31.20 -24.41 -7.89
CA PHE A 526 32.12 -23.77 -6.96
C PHE A 526 32.19 -22.25 -7.21
N GLY A 527 32.10 -21.48 -6.13
CA GLY A 527 32.47 -20.08 -6.12
C GLY A 527 33.96 -19.87 -5.81
N HIS A 528 34.38 -18.61 -5.72
CA HIS A 528 35.74 -18.24 -5.38
C HIS A 528 35.84 -17.44 -4.08
N ASP A 529 36.97 -17.58 -3.38
CA ASP A 529 37.31 -16.73 -2.24
C ASP A 529 37.84 -15.36 -2.72
N PRO A 530 37.59 -14.27 -1.95
CA PRO A 530 38.08 -12.93 -2.30
C PRO A 530 39.58 -12.75 -2.08
N GLN A 531 40.21 -13.54 -1.20
CA GLN A 531 41.60 -13.34 -0.80
C GLN A 531 42.56 -13.41 -1.99
N GLY A 532 43.44 -12.41 -2.10
CA GLY A 532 44.49 -12.34 -3.12
C GLY A 532 44.03 -11.86 -4.51
N LYS A 533 42.72 -11.72 -4.73
CA LYS A 533 42.15 -11.19 -5.98
C LYS A 533 42.28 -9.67 -6.06
N THR A 534 42.28 -9.15 -7.28
CA THR A 534 42.36 -7.71 -7.57
C THR A 534 40.96 -7.13 -7.76
N LEU A 535 40.58 -6.18 -6.90
CA LEU A 535 39.37 -5.37 -7.02
C LEU A 535 39.71 -4.03 -7.68
N GLY A 536 39.22 -3.82 -8.89
CA GLY A 536 39.24 -2.56 -9.60
C GLY A 536 38.06 -1.67 -9.23
N ILE A 537 38.32 -0.52 -8.64
CA ILE A 537 37.31 0.46 -8.24
C ILE A 537 37.27 1.56 -9.31
N LEU A 538 36.25 1.53 -10.18
CA LEU A 538 36.02 2.54 -11.20
C LEU A 538 35.22 3.70 -10.58
N GLY A 539 35.89 4.80 -10.23
CA GLY A 539 35.28 5.93 -9.52
C GLY A 539 35.46 5.86 -8.00
N MET A 540 36.67 6.13 -7.50
CA MET A 540 36.96 6.15 -6.07
C MET A 540 36.53 7.47 -5.38
N GLY A 541 35.23 7.78 -5.48
CA GLY A 541 34.56 8.84 -4.75
C GLY A 541 34.26 8.44 -3.29
N ARG A 542 33.23 9.04 -2.69
CA ARG A 542 32.80 8.71 -1.30
C ARG A 542 32.46 7.23 -1.16
N ILE A 543 31.60 6.71 -2.04
CA ILE A 543 31.18 5.29 -2.05
C ILE A 543 32.35 4.38 -2.40
N GLY A 544 33.12 4.68 -3.46
CA GLY A 544 34.28 3.86 -3.83
C GLY A 544 35.33 3.73 -2.72
N ARG A 545 35.59 4.81 -1.94
CA ARG A 545 36.46 4.72 -0.75
C ARG A 545 35.84 3.89 0.37
N ALA A 546 34.54 4.00 0.60
CA ALA A 546 33.82 3.21 1.59
C ALA A 546 33.81 1.71 1.22
N VAL A 547 33.73 1.37 -0.07
CA VAL A 547 33.88 0.02 -0.60
C VAL A 547 35.31 -0.49 -0.40
N LYS A 548 36.32 0.31 -0.75
CA LYS A 548 37.74 -0.02 -0.50
C LYS A 548 37.96 -0.40 0.97
N ALA A 549 37.53 0.45 1.90
CA ALA A 549 37.73 0.22 3.33
C ALA A 549 37.07 -1.08 3.83
N ARG A 550 35.91 -1.45 3.26
CA ARG A 550 35.22 -2.71 3.58
C ARG A 550 35.82 -3.92 2.87
N ALA A 551 36.52 -3.72 1.76
CA ALA A 551 37.19 -4.78 1.00
C ALA A 551 38.52 -5.22 1.65
N ASP A 552 39.22 -4.32 2.36
CA ASP A 552 40.52 -4.61 2.97
C ASP A 552 40.53 -5.85 3.89
N PRO A 553 39.56 -6.04 4.81
CA PRO A 553 39.54 -7.22 5.70
C PRO A 553 39.33 -8.56 4.96
N PHE A 554 38.84 -8.54 3.72
CA PHE A 554 38.68 -9.75 2.89
C PHE A 554 39.97 -10.14 2.16
N GLY A 555 41.06 -9.38 2.31
CA GLY A 555 42.35 -9.67 1.68
C GLY A 555 42.39 -9.39 0.19
N LEU A 556 41.52 -8.51 -0.31
CA LEU A 556 41.52 -8.05 -1.71
C LEU A 556 42.66 -7.05 -1.94
N LYS A 557 43.33 -7.17 -3.09
CA LYS A 557 44.25 -6.14 -3.60
C LYS A 557 43.41 -5.09 -4.32
N THR A 558 43.54 -3.82 -3.94
CA THR A 558 42.71 -2.75 -4.52
C THR A 558 43.50 -1.86 -5.47
N VAL A 559 42.93 -1.62 -6.65
CA VAL A 559 43.38 -0.61 -7.60
C VAL A 559 42.20 0.28 -7.97
N TYR A 560 42.44 1.51 -8.38
CA TYR A 560 41.36 2.42 -8.76
C TYR A 560 41.70 3.28 -9.97
N HIS A 561 40.65 3.68 -10.67
CA HIS A 561 40.73 4.67 -11.72
C HIS A 561 39.73 5.81 -11.49
N ASN A 562 40.22 7.03 -11.65
CA ASN A 562 39.49 8.30 -11.66
C ASN A 562 40.06 9.16 -12.78
N ARG A 563 39.31 10.19 -13.21
CA ARG A 563 39.81 11.24 -14.12
C ARG A 563 41.09 11.91 -13.62
N LYS A 564 41.22 12.06 -12.29
CA LYS A 564 42.42 12.55 -11.61
C LYS A 564 42.72 11.65 -10.41
N PRO A 565 44.00 11.37 -10.10
CA PRO A 565 44.35 10.60 -8.91
C PRO A 565 43.89 11.33 -7.63
N LEU A 566 43.51 10.56 -6.61
CA LEU A 566 43.27 11.10 -5.27
C LEU A 566 44.60 11.44 -4.58
N SER A 567 44.53 12.28 -3.55
CA SER A 567 45.65 12.46 -2.63
C SER A 567 46.01 11.12 -1.95
N PRO A 568 47.28 10.94 -1.51
CA PRO A 568 47.71 9.72 -0.83
C PRO A 568 46.80 9.31 0.35
N ASP A 569 46.37 10.29 1.16
CA ASP A 569 45.49 10.05 2.31
C ASP A 569 44.12 9.50 1.90
N LEU A 570 43.51 10.08 0.86
CA LEU A 570 42.22 9.61 0.34
C LEU A 570 42.34 8.30 -0.45
N ALA A 571 43.50 8.02 -1.02
CA ALA A 571 43.78 6.75 -1.68
C ALA A 571 43.93 5.59 -0.68
N ALA A 572 44.37 5.88 0.56
CA ALA A 572 44.49 4.91 1.64
C ALA A 572 45.25 3.63 1.24
N GLY A 573 46.29 3.77 0.43
CA GLY A 573 47.11 2.65 -0.08
C GLY A 573 46.55 1.92 -1.31
N CYS A 574 45.39 2.34 -1.85
CA CYS A 574 44.86 1.84 -3.12
C CYS A 574 45.66 2.45 -4.29
N ALA A 575 46.15 1.63 -5.22
CA ALA A 575 47.00 2.11 -6.31
C ALA A 575 46.18 2.77 -7.44
N TYR A 576 46.59 3.95 -7.89
CA TYR A 576 46.02 4.59 -9.07
C TYR A 576 46.57 3.96 -10.34
N VAL A 577 45.67 3.54 -11.25
CA VAL A 577 46.04 2.93 -12.53
C VAL A 577 45.29 3.61 -13.68
N SER A 578 45.74 3.39 -14.91
CA SER A 578 44.98 3.81 -16.10
C SER A 578 43.68 3.01 -16.24
N PHE A 579 42.72 3.52 -17.03
CA PHE A 579 41.45 2.83 -17.26
C PHE A 579 41.67 1.45 -17.90
N ASP A 580 42.53 1.36 -18.92
CA ASP A 580 42.85 0.08 -19.59
C ASP A 580 43.54 -0.91 -18.64
N GLN A 581 44.44 -0.45 -17.76
CA GLN A 581 45.04 -1.31 -16.74
C GLN A 581 44.00 -1.81 -15.74
N LEU A 582 43.07 -0.96 -15.30
CA LEU A 582 42.00 -1.37 -14.40
C LEU A 582 41.18 -2.52 -15.02
N LEU A 583 40.81 -2.40 -16.30
CA LEU A 583 40.07 -3.45 -17.01
C LEU A 583 40.89 -4.75 -17.12
N ALA A 584 42.14 -4.67 -17.56
CA ALA A 584 42.97 -5.84 -17.84
C ALA A 584 43.47 -6.58 -16.58
N GLU A 585 43.65 -5.88 -15.46
CA GLU A 585 44.29 -6.43 -14.25
C GLU A 585 43.27 -6.87 -13.18
N SER A 586 42.02 -6.41 -13.25
CA SER A 586 41.01 -6.67 -12.22
C SER A 586 40.36 -8.04 -12.38
N ASP A 587 40.26 -8.79 -11.28
CA ASP A 587 39.44 -10.00 -11.20
C ASP A 587 37.97 -9.64 -10.91
N ILE A 588 37.76 -8.48 -10.25
CA ILE A 588 36.46 -7.93 -9.89
C ILE A 588 36.47 -6.44 -10.22
N ILE A 589 35.44 -5.93 -10.91
CA ILE A 589 35.30 -4.50 -11.21
C ILE A 589 34.03 -3.98 -10.52
N SER A 590 34.19 -2.95 -9.68
CA SER A 590 33.09 -2.28 -8.99
C SER A 590 32.94 -0.84 -9.49
N ILE A 591 31.74 -0.48 -9.92
CA ILE A 591 31.47 0.79 -10.62
C ILE A 591 30.81 1.80 -9.68
N HIS A 592 31.39 3.00 -9.63
CA HIS A 592 31.01 4.10 -8.72
C HIS A 592 31.16 5.49 -9.36
N VAL A 593 31.23 5.57 -10.69
CA VAL A 593 31.24 6.86 -11.40
C VAL A 593 29.82 7.42 -11.52
N PRO A 594 29.63 8.76 -11.55
CA PRO A 594 28.33 9.35 -11.83
C PRO A 594 27.93 9.10 -13.30
N LEU A 595 26.63 9.05 -13.58
CA LEU A 595 26.11 9.02 -14.94
C LEU A 595 26.16 10.43 -15.55
N SER A 596 26.72 10.52 -16.74
CA SER A 596 26.88 11.74 -17.54
C SER A 596 26.98 11.34 -19.02
N ALA A 597 26.94 12.30 -19.93
CA ALA A 597 27.18 12.02 -21.35
C ALA A 597 28.54 11.31 -21.59
N ALA A 598 29.56 11.60 -20.79
CA ALA A 598 30.90 11.01 -20.91
C ALA A 598 31.05 9.63 -20.26
N THR A 599 30.10 9.21 -19.41
CA THR A 599 30.15 7.95 -18.67
C THR A 599 29.03 6.98 -19.05
N LYS A 600 28.07 7.42 -19.87
CA LYS A 600 27.05 6.55 -20.47
C LYS A 600 27.74 5.52 -21.37
N HIS A 601 27.43 4.24 -21.15
CA HIS A 601 28.05 3.10 -21.83
C HIS A 601 29.59 3.12 -21.78
N LEU A 602 30.16 3.66 -20.69
CA LEU A 602 31.60 3.63 -20.44
C LEU A 602 32.14 2.19 -20.40
N ILE A 603 31.31 1.24 -20.00
CA ILE A 603 31.60 -0.19 -20.10
C ILE A 603 30.71 -0.79 -21.20
N GLY A 604 31.24 -0.82 -22.42
CA GLY A 604 30.61 -1.48 -23.56
C GLY A 604 31.31 -2.80 -23.92
N ARG A 605 30.95 -3.35 -25.08
CA ARG A 605 31.56 -4.60 -25.59
C ARG A 605 33.09 -4.52 -25.72
N MET A 606 33.62 -3.38 -26.18
CA MET A 606 35.06 -3.21 -26.37
C MET A 606 35.81 -3.25 -25.03
N GLU A 607 35.26 -2.61 -24.01
CA GLU A 607 35.85 -2.56 -22.67
C GLU A 607 35.73 -3.92 -21.98
N ILE A 608 34.59 -4.60 -22.12
CA ILE A 608 34.40 -5.96 -21.62
C ILE A 608 35.44 -6.91 -22.23
N ASN A 609 35.70 -6.82 -23.54
CA ASN A 609 36.71 -7.66 -24.21
C ASN A 609 38.15 -7.45 -23.71
N LYS A 610 38.45 -6.29 -23.10
CA LYS A 610 39.75 -6.02 -22.48
C LYS A 610 39.87 -6.61 -21.07
N MET A 611 38.75 -7.00 -20.46
CA MET A 611 38.73 -7.57 -19.12
C MET A 611 39.30 -9.00 -19.13
N LYS A 612 39.66 -9.49 -17.94
CA LYS A 612 40.02 -10.89 -17.77
C LYS A 612 38.82 -11.79 -18.08
N LYS A 613 39.06 -12.90 -18.77
CA LYS A 613 38.07 -13.99 -18.85
C LYS A 613 37.76 -14.49 -17.44
N GLY A 614 36.47 -14.50 -17.08
CA GLY A 614 35.98 -14.86 -15.76
C GLY A 614 35.89 -13.69 -14.76
N VAL A 615 35.96 -12.44 -15.23
CA VAL A 615 35.77 -11.24 -14.41
C VAL A 615 34.38 -11.23 -13.76
N VAL A 616 34.30 -10.66 -12.55
CA VAL A 616 33.03 -10.33 -11.87
C VAL A 616 32.77 -8.84 -11.96
N ILE A 617 31.57 -8.44 -12.39
CA ILE A 617 31.17 -7.03 -12.50
C ILE A 617 30.13 -6.70 -11.44
N VAL A 618 30.34 -5.61 -10.70
CA VAL A 618 29.41 -5.12 -9.67
C VAL A 618 29.02 -3.68 -9.97
N ASN A 619 27.72 -3.39 -10.00
CA ASN A 619 27.21 -2.04 -10.25
C ASN A 619 26.13 -1.64 -9.23
N THR A 620 26.44 -0.60 -8.46
CA THR A 620 25.54 0.09 -7.53
C THR A 620 25.48 1.59 -7.78
N ALA A 621 25.97 2.03 -8.96
CA ALA A 621 25.99 3.44 -9.34
C ALA A 621 24.77 3.81 -10.19
N ARG A 622 24.85 3.58 -11.51
CA ARG A 622 23.75 3.77 -12.48
C ARG A 622 23.87 2.70 -13.56
N GLY A 623 22.74 2.12 -13.95
CA GLY A 623 22.74 1.02 -14.92
C GLY A 623 23.30 1.44 -16.29
N ALA A 624 22.90 2.62 -16.79
CA ALA A 624 23.32 3.15 -18.10
C ALA A 624 24.83 3.47 -18.23
N ILE A 625 25.64 3.27 -17.18
CA ILE A 625 27.11 3.32 -17.30
C ILE A 625 27.64 2.09 -18.05
N ILE A 626 26.92 0.96 -17.94
CA ILE A 626 27.20 -0.26 -18.68
C ILE A 626 26.21 -0.34 -19.85
N ASP A 627 26.68 -0.75 -21.03
CA ASP A 627 25.79 -1.28 -22.07
C ASP A 627 25.25 -2.64 -21.57
N GLU A 628 24.01 -2.63 -21.08
CA GLU A 628 23.40 -3.79 -20.41
C GLU A 628 23.32 -4.99 -21.35
N ALA A 629 23.08 -4.74 -22.64
CA ALA A 629 22.98 -5.79 -23.64
C ALA A 629 24.33 -6.45 -23.93
N ALA A 630 25.42 -5.67 -24.00
CA ALA A 630 26.77 -6.19 -24.16
C ALA A 630 27.22 -6.99 -22.93
N MET A 631 26.89 -6.53 -21.73
CA MET A 631 27.18 -7.25 -20.49
C MET A 631 26.41 -8.58 -20.40
N ALA A 632 25.13 -8.58 -20.75
CA ALA A 632 24.31 -9.79 -20.74
C ALA A 632 24.86 -10.86 -21.70
N GLU A 633 25.26 -10.46 -22.91
CA GLU A 633 25.88 -11.36 -23.88
C GLU A 633 27.22 -11.91 -23.40
N ALA A 634 28.09 -11.06 -22.86
CA ALA A 634 29.38 -11.51 -22.32
C ALA A 634 29.22 -12.44 -21.10
N LEU A 635 28.15 -12.27 -20.32
CA LEU A 635 27.77 -13.19 -19.26
C LEU A 635 27.36 -14.56 -19.85
N ASP A 636 26.48 -14.57 -20.85
CA ASP A 636 26.03 -15.80 -21.52
C ASP A 636 27.20 -16.57 -22.17
N GLU A 637 28.12 -15.88 -22.82
CA GLU A 637 29.35 -16.45 -23.41
C GLU A 637 30.35 -16.96 -22.35
N GLY A 638 30.19 -16.58 -21.09
CA GLY A 638 31.11 -16.91 -20.00
C GLY A 638 32.42 -16.13 -20.03
N HIS A 639 32.50 -15.03 -20.79
CA HIS A 639 33.58 -14.06 -20.65
C HIS A 639 33.49 -13.34 -19.30
N VAL A 640 32.29 -12.90 -18.93
CA VAL A 640 31.95 -12.47 -17.56
C VAL A 640 31.49 -13.69 -16.78
N ALA A 641 32.10 -13.94 -15.61
CA ALA A 641 31.77 -15.11 -14.80
C ALA A 641 30.41 -14.94 -14.10
N ALA A 642 30.20 -13.77 -13.49
CA ALA A 642 29.01 -13.42 -12.72
C ALA A 642 28.87 -11.90 -12.63
N VAL A 643 27.64 -11.44 -12.35
CA VAL A 643 27.37 -10.02 -12.09
C VAL A 643 26.60 -9.84 -10.78
N GLY A 644 26.86 -8.74 -10.09
CA GLY A 644 26.11 -8.29 -8.91
C GLY A 644 25.53 -6.90 -9.15
N LEU A 645 24.23 -6.80 -9.39
CA LEU A 645 23.61 -5.57 -9.89
C LEU A 645 22.50 -5.08 -8.95
N ASP A 646 22.56 -3.79 -8.64
CA ASP A 646 21.51 -3.05 -7.96
C ASP A 646 20.74 -2.13 -8.92
N VAL A 647 21.35 -1.78 -10.06
CA VAL A 647 20.85 -0.76 -10.99
C VAL A 647 20.88 -1.27 -12.44
N TYR A 648 19.94 -0.77 -13.26
CA TYR A 648 19.66 -1.27 -14.61
C TYR A 648 19.52 -0.13 -15.63
N GLU A 649 19.75 -0.40 -16.91
CA GLU A 649 19.82 0.66 -17.92
C GLU A 649 18.46 1.33 -18.17
N ARG A 650 17.37 0.55 -18.13
CA ARG A 650 16.01 1.01 -18.45
C ARG A 650 15.02 0.74 -17.32
N GLU A 651 15.43 1.01 -16.08
CA GLU A 651 14.59 0.80 -14.89
C GLU A 651 13.15 1.33 -15.07
N PRO A 652 12.11 0.54 -14.72
CA PRO A 652 12.16 -0.77 -14.04
C PRO A 652 12.30 -1.99 -14.98
N VAL A 653 12.50 -1.77 -16.28
CA VAL A 653 12.65 -2.85 -17.28
C VAL A 653 14.10 -3.33 -17.32
N ILE A 654 14.30 -4.62 -17.09
CA ILE A 654 15.61 -5.28 -17.04
C ILE A 654 15.76 -6.20 -18.26
N ASP A 655 16.94 -6.28 -18.87
CA ASP A 655 17.23 -7.24 -19.93
C ASP A 655 16.89 -8.69 -19.49
N GLU A 656 16.04 -9.35 -20.27
CA GLU A 656 15.51 -10.67 -19.95
C GLU A 656 16.60 -11.74 -19.82
N ARG A 657 17.73 -11.57 -20.52
CA ARG A 657 18.89 -12.47 -20.41
C ARG A 657 19.50 -12.41 -19.03
N LEU A 658 19.61 -11.23 -18.43
CA LEU A 658 20.10 -11.08 -17.05
C LEU A 658 19.14 -11.71 -16.05
N ILE A 659 17.83 -11.51 -16.21
CA ILE A 659 16.80 -12.10 -15.34
C ILE A 659 16.86 -13.63 -15.36
N LYS A 660 17.08 -14.24 -16.53
CA LYS A 660 17.14 -15.69 -16.71
C LYS A 660 18.48 -16.31 -16.31
N ASN A 661 19.56 -15.52 -16.25
CA ASN A 661 20.89 -16.04 -16.00
C ASN A 661 21.15 -16.15 -14.49
N GLU A 662 21.22 -17.36 -13.96
CA GLU A 662 21.41 -17.60 -12.52
C GLU A 662 22.71 -16.97 -11.96
N ARG A 663 23.72 -16.72 -12.81
CA ARG A 663 24.99 -16.08 -12.44
C ARG A 663 24.89 -14.56 -12.29
N ALA A 664 23.71 -13.99 -12.56
CA ALA A 664 23.38 -12.62 -12.25
C ALA A 664 22.68 -12.55 -10.89
N LEU A 665 23.35 -12.01 -9.88
CA LEU A 665 22.75 -11.67 -8.59
C LEU A 665 22.15 -10.26 -8.69
N LEU A 666 20.82 -10.20 -8.72
CA LEU A 666 20.04 -9.01 -9.02
C LEU A 666 19.23 -8.56 -7.80
N VAL A 667 19.24 -7.27 -7.50
CA VAL A 667 18.37 -6.64 -6.49
C VAL A 667 17.72 -5.37 -7.05
N PRO A 668 16.51 -4.97 -6.59
CA PRO A 668 15.73 -3.91 -7.22
C PRO A 668 16.07 -2.51 -6.66
N HIS A 669 17.27 -1.98 -6.93
CA HIS A 669 17.69 -0.62 -6.55
C HIS A 669 17.54 -0.33 -5.04
N LEU A 670 18.15 -1.21 -4.24
CA LEU A 670 18.14 -1.22 -2.79
C LEU A 670 19.32 -0.47 -2.15
N GLY A 671 20.23 0.14 -2.92
CA GLY A 671 21.45 0.77 -2.40
C GLY A 671 21.27 1.77 -1.26
N THR A 672 20.08 2.38 -1.12
CA THR A 672 19.72 3.28 -0.03
C THR A 672 18.50 2.83 0.78
N HIS A 673 17.91 1.67 0.47
CA HIS A 673 16.67 1.16 1.07
C HIS A 673 16.90 0.58 2.48
N THR A 674 17.38 1.40 3.40
CA THR A 674 17.42 1.07 4.83
C THR A 674 16.75 2.17 5.65
N VAL A 675 16.13 1.82 6.77
CA VAL A 675 15.38 2.75 7.62
C VAL A 675 16.27 3.93 8.05
N GLU A 676 17.49 3.65 8.49
CA GLU A 676 18.43 4.67 8.96
C GLU A 676 18.94 5.57 7.84
N THR A 677 19.18 5.00 6.65
CA THR A 677 19.69 5.76 5.50
C THR A 677 18.61 6.68 4.98
N LEU A 678 17.39 6.17 4.77
CA LEU A 678 16.26 6.97 4.33
C LEU A 678 15.93 8.09 5.34
N ALA A 679 15.95 7.80 6.64
CA ALA A 679 15.79 8.82 7.68
C ALA A 679 16.85 9.94 7.57
N LYS A 680 18.13 9.58 7.40
CA LYS A 680 19.20 10.56 7.25
C LYS A 680 19.07 11.38 5.97
N MET A 681 18.68 10.76 4.86
CA MET A 681 18.50 11.47 3.59
C MET A 681 17.30 12.43 3.63
N GLU A 682 16.16 11.98 4.18
CA GLU A 682 14.99 12.84 4.40
C GLU A 682 15.34 14.04 5.29
N ALA A 683 16.02 13.80 6.42
CA ALA A 683 16.47 14.85 7.32
C ALA A 683 17.42 15.85 6.62
N HIS A 684 18.37 15.35 5.82
CA HIS A 684 19.33 16.18 5.09
C HIS A 684 18.66 17.08 4.03
N ALA A 685 17.72 16.52 3.26
CA ALA A 685 17.01 17.28 2.24
C ALA A 685 16.02 18.29 2.87
N MET A 686 15.34 17.93 3.96
CA MET A 686 14.50 18.86 4.71
C MET A 686 15.29 19.96 5.41
N GLU A 687 16.50 19.67 5.88
CA GLU A 687 17.38 20.69 6.46
C GLU A 687 17.86 21.69 5.40
N ASN A 688 18.14 21.24 4.17
CA ASN A 688 18.35 22.16 3.04
C ASN A 688 17.09 23.00 2.77
N ALA A 689 15.89 22.40 2.82
CA ALA A 689 14.64 23.13 2.63
C ALA A 689 14.43 24.19 3.73
N ARG A 690 14.75 23.86 4.99
CA ARG A 690 14.72 24.78 6.13
C ARG A 690 15.68 25.95 5.93
N ARG A 691 16.94 25.66 5.61
CA ARG A 691 17.98 26.66 5.35
C ARG A 691 17.60 27.57 4.19
N ALA A 692 17.08 26.99 3.11
CA ALA A 692 16.64 27.71 1.93
C ALA A 692 15.56 28.76 2.25
N VAL A 693 14.54 28.39 3.03
CA VAL A 693 13.46 29.34 3.36
C VAL A 693 13.83 30.36 4.42
N LEU A 694 14.88 30.10 5.21
CA LEU A 694 15.42 31.03 6.21
C LEU A 694 16.57 31.88 5.68
N GLY A 695 17.04 31.65 4.45
CA GLY A 695 18.19 32.35 3.88
C GLY A 695 19.52 31.98 4.51
N GLU A 696 19.62 30.79 5.10
CA GLU A 696 20.86 30.25 5.66
C GLU A 696 21.70 29.55 4.58
N GLU A 697 22.99 29.33 4.86
CA GLU A 697 23.89 28.59 3.97
C GLU A 697 23.41 27.13 3.78
N LEU A 698 23.22 26.72 2.52
CA LEU A 698 22.74 25.39 2.15
C LEU A 698 23.82 24.32 2.40
N LEU A 699 23.41 23.11 2.79
CA LEU A 699 24.34 22.02 3.12
C LEU A 699 25.03 21.42 1.90
N SER A 700 24.31 21.31 0.78
CA SER A 700 24.74 20.45 -0.33
C SER A 700 24.13 20.88 -1.66
N VAL A 701 24.55 22.04 -2.14
CA VAL A 701 24.25 22.54 -3.49
C VAL A 701 24.90 21.64 -4.54
N VAL A 702 24.22 21.43 -5.67
CA VAL A 702 24.81 20.69 -6.80
C VAL A 702 26.06 21.42 -7.33
N PRO A 703 27.14 20.70 -7.68
CA PRO A 703 28.40 21.32 -8.10
C PRO A 703 28.29 22.33 -9.24
N GLU A 704 27.37 22.11 -10.18
CA GLU A 704 27.11 22.94 -11.36
C GLU A 704 26.68 24.36 -10.95
N HIS A 705 25.96 24.50 -9.82
CA HIS A 705 25.47 25.79 -9.34
C HIS A 705 26.53 26.56 -8.54
N LEU A 706 27.53 25.87 -7.99
CA LEU A 706 28.65 26.50 -7.27
C LEU A 706 29.62 27.23 -8.23
N ALA A 707 29.79 26.72 -9.45
CA ALA A 707 30.64 27.36 -10.46
C ALA A 707 30.05 28.66 -11.02
N ALA A 708 28.72 28.80 -11.02
CA ALA A 708 28.02 29.98 -11.51
C ALA A 708 28.05 31.17 -10.52
N GLN A 709 28.26 30.92 -9.22
CA GLN A 709 28.32 31.96 -8.18
C GLN A 709 29.71 32.63 -8.05
N GLY A 710 30.74 32.10 -8.74
CA GLY A 710 32.10 32.66 -8.73
C GLY A 710 32.41 33.71 -9.79
N ASN A 711 31.42 34.09 -10.63
CA ASN A 711 31.56 35.08 -11.71
C ASN A 711 30.57 36.25 -11.59
N ALA A 712 30.09 36.56 -10.38
CA ALA A 712 29.24 37.72 -10.10
C ALA A 712 30.02 38.85 -9.40
#